data_AF-A0A934AQT0-F1
#
_entry.id   AF-A0A934AQT0-F1
#
_cell.length_a   1.000
_cell.length_b   1.000
_cell.length_c   1.000
_cell.angle_alpha   90.00
_cell.angle_beta   90.00
_cell.angle_gamma   90.00
#
_symmetry.space_group_name_H-M   'P 1'
#
loop_
_entity.id
_entity.type
_entity.pdbx_description
1 polymer ?
#
loop_
_entity_poly.entity_id
_entity_poly.type
_entity_poly.pdbx_seq_one_letter_code
_entity_poly.pdbx_strand_id
1 'polypeptide(L)'
;MKHAHLILAFISTLVISACGGGGSTAGGGGTTAGGGTAPTLTWVGFTGIAAVGYPIVGGTVQLKCAAGSLPSGTTDGAGAWIAGGQASTPCAMQVSGGTINGATNTTPYHSIAMASSTVNITPLTDLMVANVAGTATPDVWFAGLTGDTLTTITAPSIITARQNIITAFSGLPNASAFQDNTLVATPGNTGDDTLAALRAAMSTTGVSYADLLAAAATPSISSAAVTTLNAALPTAWAGTISGSKPTITYVSPYAGVDVGSSLNIYGTNFDVIPANNTVTFNGIPATVTAATSMMLTVTVPNVAGGPIVVSTTTGTSLPYKDFIVGFPEVIGMSQYSGSAGTAVTISGTHFSTVPTNNIVEFTGANGRVTATVTGATATSISTIVPSGATTGTIYVTTPLGTNNLATVFTVSTSGGSSVPTIISFSPTSGAAGTTVTITGTNFSTTPANNTVTFNGTAAMVTAATATSLTVSVPGGAASGAIYITTSGGNALSAGSFTVSTSGGSSVPTITSFSPTSGAAGTTVTITGTNFSTTPANNSVTFSGTAATVTAATATSLTVTVPSGATTGAVSVTTAGGTATSAGSFTVSTGTLNSSGGTLTFSNPVKLVYGGGLPDIDVTSLSFPSPVSDTGGYVINQGGGSGYAWLMPSIPPLVYGQNNGAILYFSTYARLGSTNLTGIFIDTTMGPYSDANGYANNGVRLTPFANGQGTTGSCFLSGTNILNEPTCASMGITFDSAAGTLTFSSSTPLYDSFTQVLKNTVSGTIHFPPY
;
A
#
# COMPACT_ATOMS: atom_id res chain seq x y z
N MET A 1 15.44 -13.53 -26.53
CA MET A 1 14.23 -14.33 -26.83
C MET A 1 13.69 -13.89 -28.19
N LYS A 2 13.41 -14.88 -29.06
CA LYS A 2 12.73 -14.90 -30.38
C LYS A 2 12.56 -13.61 -31.21
N HIS A 3 13.08 -13.67 -32.44
CA HIS A 3 12.73 -12.85 -33.61
C HIS A 3 11.24 -13.02 -33.99
N ALA A 4 10.59 -11.95 -34.46
CA ALA A 4 9.55 -12.00 -35.50
C ALA A 4 9.29 -10.60 -36.08
N HIS A 5 9.70 -10.40 -37.33
CA HIS A 5 9.18 -9.33 -38.19
C HIS A 5 7.71 -9.61 -38.48
N LEU A 6 6.82 -8.65 -38.22
CA LEU A 6 5.41 -8.74 -38.59
C LEU A 6 5.17 -7.87 -39.84
N ILE A 7 5.24 -8.52 -41.00
CA ILE A 7 4.64 -8.02 -42.25
C ILE A 7 3.18 -8.48 -42.21
N LEU A 8 2.25 -7.56 -41.98
CA LEU A 8 0.81 -7.87 -41.99
C LEU A 8 0.26 -7.62 -43.40
N ALA A 9 0.11 -8.70 -44.17
CA ALA A 9 -0.63 -8.71 -45.42
C ALA A 9 -2.14 -8.75 -45.11
N PHE A 10 -2.87 -7.71 -45.51
CA PHE A 10 -4.33 -7.71 -45.50
C PHE A 10 -4.85 -8.49 -46.71
N ILE A 11 -5.26 -9.74 -46.49
CA ILE A 11 -6.26 -10.41 -47.34
C ILE A 11 -7.50 -10.55 -46.47
N SER A 12 -8.48 -9.66 -46.68
CA SER A 12 -9.83 -9.80 -46.15
C SER A 12 -10.72 -10.22 -47.30
N THR A 13 -11.27 -11.42 -47.16
CA THR A 13 -12.25 -12.03 -48.03
C THR A 13 -13.59 -11.31 -47.97
N LEU A 14 -14.18 -11.24 -49.16
CA LEU A 14 -15.56 -10.92 -49.53
C LEU A 14 -16.61 -11.36 -48.49
N VAL A 15 -17.40 -10.39 -47.99
CA VAL A 15 -18.77 -10.66 -47.51
C VAL A 15 -19.71 -9.76 -48.29
N ILE A 16 -20.53 -10.40 -49.11
CA ILE A 16 -21.68 -9.83 -49.79
C ILE A 16 -22.71 -9.42 -48.72
N SER A 17 -23.11 -8.15 -48.71
CA SER A 17 -24.46 -7.79 -48.26
C SER A 17 -25.05 -6.77 -49.23
N ALA A 18 -26.05 -7.23 -49.95
CA ALA A 18 -26.99 -6.43 -50.71
C ALA A 18 -28.25 -6.25 -49.86
N CYS A 19 -28.72 -5.02 -49.68
CA CYS A 19 -30.12 -4.59 -49.49
C CYS A 19 -30.11 -3.07 -49.30
N GLY A 20 -30.47 -2.26 -50.32
CA GLY A 20 -31.79 -1.60 -50.43
C GLY A 20 -31.72 -0.17 -49.84
N GLY A 21 -32.15 0.93 -50.43
CA GLY A 21 -32.99 1.25 -51.59
C GLY A 21 -33.74 2.56 -51.26
N GLY A 22 -33.92 3.49 -52.21
CA GLY A 22 -34.79 4.66 -52.04
C GLY A 22 -34.38 5.90 -52.85
N GLY A 23 -34.98 6.08 -54.04
CA GLY A 23 -34.73 7.20 -54.93
C GLY A 23 -35.69 8.39 -54.78
N SER A 24 -35.48 9.44 -55.60
CA SER A 24 -36.51 10.35 -56.13
C SER A 24 -35.97 11.23 -57.28
N THR A 25 -36.55 11.02 -58.48
CA THR A 25 -37.00 11.99 -59.50
C THR A 25 -36.04 12.96 -60.25
N ALA A 26 -35.74 12.57 -61.50
CA ALA A 26 -36.14 13.17 -62.79
C ALA A 26 -35.78 14.62 -63.21
N GLY A 27 -35.17 14.70 -64.40
CA GLY A 27 -35.04 15.85 -65.33
C GLY A 27 -33.58 16.06 -65.73
N GLY A 28 -33.08 15.87 -66.95
CA GLY A 28 -33.65 15.78 -68.29
C GLY A 28 -32.81 16.67 -69.21
N GLY A 29 -32.09 16.11 -70.18
CA GLY A 29 -31.40 16.87 -71.24
C GLY A 29 -29.97 16.43 -71.52
N GLY A 30 -29.81 15.47 -72.45
CA GLY A 30 -28.51 15.02 -72.91
C GLY A 30 -27.90 15.93 -73.99
N THR A 31 -26.58 16.01 -73.98
CA THR A 31 -25.76 16.10 -75.19
C THR A 31 -24.60 15.13 -75.06
N THR A 32 -24.49 14.26 -76.06
CA THR A 32 -23.46 13.24 -76.27
C THR A 32 -22.06 13.81 -76.32
N ALA A 33 -21.14 13.27 -75.52
CA ALA A 33 -19.70 13.36 -75.75
C ALA A 33 -18.99 12.11 -75.20
N GLY A 34 -18.26 11.43 -76.10
CA GLY A 34 -17.08 10.62 -75.81
C GLY A 34 -17.28 9.31 -75.04
N GLY A 35 -17.27 8.18 -75.76
CA GLY A 35 -16.98 6.88 -75.17
C GLY A 35 -15.54 6.82 -74.67
N GLY A 36 -15.30 7.32 -73.46
CA GLY A 36 -14.14 6.97 -72.66
C GLY A 36 -14.55 5.82 -71.74
N THR A 37 -13.96 4.64 -71.91
CA THR A 37 -14.02 3.59 -70.89
C THR A 37 -13.64 4.19 -69.55
N ALA A 38 -14.53 4.12 -68.55
CA ALA A 38 -14.24 4.58 -67.20
C ALA A 38 -12.91 3.96 -66.72
N PRO A 39 -11.97 4.75 -66.19
CA PRO A 39 -10.65 4.25 -65.83
C PRO A 39 -10.77 3.11 -64.81
N THR A 40 -10.13 1.98 -65.11
CA THR A 40 -10.08 0.84 -64.20
C THR A 40 -9.22 1.22 -62.98
N LEU A 41 -9.84 1.45 -61.83
CA LEU A 41 -9.12 1.72 -60.58
C LEU A 41 -8.50 0.44 -60.05
N THR A 42 -7.25 0.51 -59.59
CA THR A 42 -6.55 -0.59 -58.91
C THR A 42 -6.10 -0.13 -57.54
N TRP A 43 -5.82 -1.07 -56.65
CA TRP A 43 -5.25 -0.72 -55.36
C TRP A 43 -3.77 -0.34 -55.53
N VAL A 44 -3.41 0.87 -55.13
CA VAL A 44 -2.03 1.37 -55.13
C VAL A 44 -1.64 1.81 -53.73
N GLY A 45 -0.41 1.50 -53.35
CA GLY A 45 0.17 1.86 -52.07
C GLY A 45 1.52 2.55 -52.25
N PHE A 46 1.75 3.57 -51.44
CA PHE A 46 2.98 4.35 -51.41
C PHE A 46 3.52 4.41 -49.98
N THR A 47 4.83 4.32 -49.89
CA THR A 47 5.58 4.54 -48.66
C THR A 47 6.71 5.50 -48.95
N GLY A 48 7.24 6.20 -47.96
CA GLY A 48 8.35 7.10 -48.22
C GLY A 48 8.89 7.78 -46.98
N ILE A 49 9.90 8.61 -47.19
CA ILE A 49 10.47 9.54 -46.22
C ILE A 49 10.27 10.96 -46.74
N ALA A 50 9.84 11.85 -45.87
CA ALA A 50 9.83 13.29 -46.09
C ALA A 50 11.00 13.93 -45.33
N ALA A 51 11.98 14.49 -46.04
CA ALA A 51 13.20 15.00 -45.42
C ALA A 51 13.84 16.14 -46.23
N VAL A 52 14.56 17.02 -45.51
CA VAL A 52 15.31 18.18 -46.05
C VAL A 52 16.77 18.21 -45.57
N GLY A 53 17.32 17.04 -45.24
CA GLY A 53 18.54 16.88 -44.43
C GLY A 53 18.27 16.81 -42.93
N TYR A 54 16.98 16.90 -42.57
CA TYR A 54 16.37 16.48 -41.31
C TYR A 54 15.00 15.88 -41.67
N PRO A 55 14.45 14.96 -40.85
CA PRO A 55 13.09 14.47 -41.06
C PRO A 55 12.07 15.61 -40.89
N ILE A 56 11.06 15.65 -41.76
CA ILE A 56 9.86 16.46 -41.57
C ILE A 56 8.94 15.64 -40.65
N VAL A 57 8.80 16.03 -39.39
CA VAL A 57 8.04 15.28 -38.38
C VAL A 57 6.64 15.86 -38.21
N GLY A 58 5.60 15.02 -38.28
CA GLY A 58 4.21 15.44 -38.12
C GLY A 58 3.65 16.25 -39.29
N GLY A 59 4.28 16.18 -40.46
CA GLY A 59 3.78 16.77 -41.71
C GLY A 59 2.63 15.95 -42.29
N THR A 60 1.67 16.63 -42.93
CA THR A 60 0.55 15.98 -43.62
C THR A 60 0.97 15.66 -45.05
N VAL A 61 0.81 14.40 -45.47
CA VAL A 61 1.10 13.93 -46.82
C VAL A 61 -0.20 13.79 -47.60
N GLN A 62 -0.43 14.66 -48.59
CA GLN A 62 -1.57 14.61 -49.50
C GLN A 62 -1.18 13.97 -50.84
N LEU A 63 -2.10 13.22 -51.45
CA LEU A 63 -1.86 12.50 -52.69
C LEU A 63 -2.99 12.76 -53.69
N LYS A 64 -2.62 13.12 -54.92
CA LYS A 64 -3.54 13.28 -56.06
C LYS A 64 -3.09 12.37 -57.20
N CYS A 65 -4.00 11.58 -57.75
CA CYS A 65 -3.71 10.57 -58.77
C CYS A 65 -4.52 10.82 -60.04
N ALA A 66 -4.07 10.24 -61.17
CA ALA A 66 -4.70 10.40 -62.48
C ALA A 66 -6.17 9.96 -62.51
N ALA A 67 -6.54 8.95 -61.71
CA ALA A 67 -7.92 8.67 -61.36
C ALA A 67 -8.03 8.30 -59.87
N GLY A 68 -9.05 8.81 -59.19
CA GLY A 68 -9.23 8.64 -57.75
C GLY A 68 -8.38 9.59 -56.90
N SER A 69 -8.76 9.75 -55.63
CA SER A 69 -7.97 10.46 -54.63
C SER A 69 -7.66 9.50 -53.50
N LEU A 70 -6.43 9.56 -52.99
CA LEU A 70 -6.00 8.70 -51.89
C LEU A 70 -6.14 9.45 -50.56
N PRO A 71 -6.39 8.73 -49.45
CA PRO A 71 -6.39 9.33 -48.13
C PRO A 71 -5.02 9.94 -47.82
N SER A 72 -5.01 11.02 -47.04
CA SER A 72 -3.78 11.66 -46.57
C SER A 72 -3.06 10.79 -45.53
N GLY A 73 -1.74 10.79 -45.56
CA GLY A 73 -0.87 10.23 -44.51
C GLY A 73 -0.29 11.31 -43.60
N THR A 74 0.45 10.90 -42.57
CA THR A 74 1.23 11.78 -41.70
C THR A 74 2.64 11.23 -41.53
N THR A 75 3.63 12.11 -41.42
CA THR A 75 5.02 11.70 -41.20
C THR A 75 5.32 11.43 -39.73
N ASP A 76 6.06 10.36 -39.45
CA ASP A 76 6.50 9.99 -38.10
C ASP A 76 7.78 10.73 -37.65
N GLY A 77 8.36 10.30 -36.53
CA GLY A 77 9.61 10.88 -35.98
C GLY A 77 10.85 10.70 -36.85
N ALA A 78 10.83 9.74 -37.79
CA ALA A 78 11.88 9.54 -38.80
C ALA A 78 11.51 10.20 -40.14
N GLY A 79 10.39 10.93 -40.21
CA GLY A 79 9.85 11.48 -41.45
C GLY A 79 9.18 10.43 -42.34
N ALA A 80 8.99 9.20 -41.86
CA ALA A 80 8.41 8.11 -42.64
C ALA A 80 6.89 8.24 -42.73
N TRP A 81 6.34 7.86 -43.88
CA TRP A 81 4.91 7.97 -44.16
C TRP A 81 4.44 6.82 -45.06
N ILE A 82 3.14 6.51 -44.97
CA ILE A 82 2.47 5.45 -45.73
C ILE A 82 1.09 5.97 -46.14
N ALA A 83 0.68 5.74 -47.38
CA ALA A 83 -0.66 6.03 -47.89
C ALA A 83 -1.06 5.06 -49.01
N GLY A 84 -2.34 4.73 -49.16
CA GLY A 84 -2.79 3.81 -50.21
C GLY A 84 -4.31 3.75 -50.35
N GLY A 85 -4.78 3.18 -51.46
CA GLY A 85 -6.21 3.12 -51.81
C GLY A 85 -6.45 2.82 -53.29
N GLN A 86 -7.70 2.94 -53.72
CA GLN A 86 -8.11 2.69 -55.11
C GLN A 86 -7.83 3.94 -55.97
N ALA A 87 -6.82 3.89 -56.83
CA ALA A 87 -6.45 4.98 -57.71
C ALA A 87 -5.68 4.44 -58.95
N SER A 88 -5.43 5.30 -59.94
CA SER A 88 -4.51 4.99 -61.05
C SER A 88 -3.34 5.96 -61.09
N THR A 89 -2.13 5.44 -61.34
CA THR A 89 -0.94 6.27 -61.53
C THR A 89 -0.98 7.00 -62.89
N PRO A 90 -0.24 8.12 -63.05
CA PRO A 90 0.66 8.75 -62.09
C PRO A 90 -0.03 9.41 -60.90
N CYS A 91 0.68 9.50 -59.78
CA CYS A 91 0.26 10.22 -58.58
C CYS A 91 1.28 11.29 -58.21
N ALA A 92 0.82 12.49 -57.91
CA ALA A 92 1.59 13.53 -57.26
C ALA A 92 1.34 13.51 -55.75
N MET A 93 2.35 13.90 -54.99
CA MET A 93 2.32 13.94 -53.53
C MET A 93 2.82 15.29 -53.05
N GLN A 94 2.27 15.75 -51.94
CA GLN A 94 2.70 16.94 -51.22
C GLN A 94 2.87 16.59 -49.74
N VAL A 95 3.97 17.02 -49.12
CA VAL A 95 4.06 17.14 -47.67
C VAL A 95 3.94 18.61 -47.27
N SER A 96 3.05 18.93 -46.33
CA SER A 96 2.87 20.28 -45.79
C SER A 96 2.73 20.28 -44.26
N GLY A 97 3.15 21.38 -43.63
CA GLY A 97 3.22 21.51 -42.17
C GLY A 97 4.29 20.61 -41.53
N GLY A 98 4.11 20.32 -40.24
CA GLY A 98 5.06 19.58 -39.40
C GLY A 98 6.22 20.43 -38.90
N THR A 99 7.27 19.77 -38.42
CA THR A 99 8.50 20.40 -37.91
C THR A 99 9.75 19.84 -38.57
N ILE A 100 10.76 20.70 -38.73
CA ILE A 100 12.10 20.36 -39.21
C ILE A 100 13.06 20.77 -38.10
N ASN A 101 13.74 19.80 -37.47
CA ASN A 101 14.63 20.03 -36.33
C ASN A 101 13.97 20.88 -35.22
N GLY A 102 12.69 20.59 -34.92
CA GLY A 102 11.89 21.30 -33.91
C GLY A 102 11.31 22.65 -34.34
N ALA A 103 11.70 23.22 -35.48
CA ALA A 103 11.13 24.45 -36.02
C ALA A 103 9.94 24.16 -36.94
N THR A 104 8.95 25.06 -37.00
CA THR A 104 7.77 24.89 -37.88
C THR A 104 8.20 24.88 -39.35
N ASN A 105 7.78 23.84 -40.08
CA ASN A 105 7.97 23.80 -41.52
C ASN A 105 6.92 24.68 -42.22
N THR A 106 7.38 25.68 -42.96
CA THR A 106 6.53 26.62 -43.72
C THR A 106 6.53 26.35 -45.22
N THR A 107 7.34 25.40 -45.69
CA THR A 107 7.51 25.10 -47.11
C THR A 107 6.89 23.74 -47.44
N PRO A 108 5.94 23.66 -48.39
CA PRO A 108 5.48 22.39 -48.92
C PRO A 108 6.50 21.81 -49.91
N TYR A 109 6.69 20.49 -49.89
CA TYR A 109 7.55 19.77 -50.83
C TYR A 109 6.77 18.70 -51.58
N HIS A 110 7.17 18.43 -52.84
CA HIS A 110 6.42 17.55 -53.73
C HIS A 110 7.25 16.40 -54.29
N SER A 111 6.53 15.40 -54.78
CA SER A 111 7.09 14.26 -55.51
C SER A 111 6.04 13.69 -56.48
N ILE A 112 6.47 12.89 -57.44
CA ILE A 112 5.61 12.23 -58.43
C ILE A 112 5.99 10.75 -58.52
N ALA A 113 4.99 9.88 -58.66
CA ALA A 113 5.17 8.44 -58.78
C ALA A 113 4.40 7.88 -59.99
N MET A 114 5.06 7.03 -60.79
CA MET A 114 4.46 6.38 -61.96
C MET A 114 3.87 4.99 -61.67
N ALA A 115 4.23 4.40 -60.53
CA ALA A 115 3.77 3.10 -60.07
C ALA A 115 3.80 3.08 -58.53
N SER A 116 3.09 2.14 -57.90
CA SER A 116 3.18 1.90 -56.46
C SER A 116 4.62 1.56 -56.06
N SER A 117 5.24 2.39 -55.24
CA SER A 117 6.65 2.24 -54.83
C SER A 117 6.96 3.03 -53.56
N THR A 118 8.22 2.96 -53.13
CA THR A 118 8.79 3.95 -52.23
C THR A 118 8.95 5.28 -52.97
N VAL A 119 8.45 6.37 -52.42
CA VAL A 119 8.50 7.71 -53.02
C VAL A 119 8.89 8.69 -51.94
N ASN A 120 10.09 9.27 -52.04
CA ASN A 120 10.54 10.24 -51.04
C ASN A 120 10.11 11.64 -51.44
N ILE A 121 9.82 12.48 -50.44
CA ILE A 121 9.39 13.87 -50.62
C ILE A 121 10.49 14.76 -50.05
N THR A 122 11.27 15.37 -50.93
CA THR A 122 12.52 16.06 -50.62
C THR A 122 12.67 17.32 -51.47
N PRO A 123 13.57 18.25 -51.11
CA PRO A 123 13.86 19.40 -51.94
C PRO A 123 14.27 19.03 -53.38
N LEU A 124 14.96 17.90 -53.58
CA LEU A 124 15.39 17.43 -54.89
C LEU A 124 14.25 16.85 -55.74
N THR A 125 13.34 16.10 -55.12
CA THR A 125 12.14 15.61 -55.81
C THR A 125 11.19 16.74 -56.12
N ASP A 126 11.15 17.79 -55.29
CA ASP A 126 10.33 18.98 -55.53
C ASP A 126 10.89 19.85 -56.66
N LEU A 127 12.22 20.00 -56.77
CA LEU A 127 12.85 20.60 -57.96
C LEU A 127 12.60 19.77 -59.22
N MET A 128 12.55 18.45 -59.11
CA MET A 128 12.14 17.57 -60.21
C MET A 128 10.68 17.84 -60.61
N VAL A 129 9.77 18.02 -59.65
CA VAL A 129 8.37 18.43 -59.92
C VAL A 129 8.33 19.78 -60.62
N ALA A 130 9.09 20.78 -60.15
CA ALA A 130 9.19 22.09 -60.79
C ALA A 130 9.62 21.99 -62.27
N ASN A 131 10.57 21.10 -62.58
CA ASN A 131 11.04 20.87 -63.95
C ASN A 131 10.02 20.13 -64.82
N VAL A 132 9.39 19.08 -64.30
CA VAL A 132 8.34 18.32 -65.02
C VAL A 132 7.13 19.22 -65.30
N ALA A 133 6.72 20.02 -64.32
CA ALA A 133 5.57 20.90 -64.43
C ALA A 133 5.87 22.24 -65.11
N GLY A 134 7.15 22.56 -65.37
CA GLY A 134 7.58 23.82 -65.95
C GLY A 134 7.17 25.05 -65.13
N THR A 135 7.16 24.93 -63.80
CA THR A 135 6.67 25.97 -62.88
C THR A 135 7.59 26.18 -61.69
N ALA A 136 7.79 27.45 -61.32
CA ALA A 136 8.54 27.83 -60.13
C ALA A 136 7.73 27.67 -58.83
N THR A 137 6.45 27.33 -58.93
CA THR A 137 5.53 27.19 -57.78
C THR A 137 4.83 25.83 -57.82
N PRO A 138 5.53 24.72 -57.46
CA PRO A 138 4.95 23.38 -57.42
C PRO A 138 3.70 23.26 -56.56
N ASP A 139 3.58 24.03 -55.48
CA ASP A 139 2.40 24.05 -54.61
C ASP A 139 1.14 24.51 -55.36
N VAL A 140 1.23 25.60 -56.13
CA VAL A 140 0.12 26.10 -56.96
C VAL A 140 -0.25 25.08 -58.04
N TRP A 141 0.76 24.46 -58.65
CA TRP A 141 0.56 23.39 -59.63
C TRP A 141 -0.17 22.20 -58.99
N PHE A 142 0.30 21.72 -57.84
CA PHE A 142 -0.30 20.61 -57.09
C PHE A 142 -1.75 20.92 -56.68
N ALA A 143 -2.02 22.12 -56.21
CA ALA A 143 -3.37 22.58 -55.87
C ALA A 143 -4.32 22.53 -57.09
N GLY A 144 -3.82 22.93 -58.27
CA GLY A 144 -4.56 22.92 -59.53
C GLY A 144 -4.73 21.56 -60.21
N LEU A 145 -4.06 20.50 -59.72
CA LEU A 145 -4.16 19.17 -60.32
C LEU A 145 -5.59 18.61 -60.25
N THR A 146 -6.06 18.18 -61.42
CA THR A 146 -7.22 17.32 -61.67
C THR A 146 -6.77 15.99 -62.28
N GLY A 147 -7.61 14.95 -62.26
CA GLY A 147 -7.24 13.61 -62.76
C GLY A 147 -6.65 13.64 -64.18
N ASP A 148 -7.28 14.39 -65.08
CA ASP A 148 -6.84 14.50 -66.48
C ASP A 148 -5.47 15.19 -66.63
N THR A 149 -5.16 16.19 -65.80
CA THR A 149 -3.87 16.90 -65.87
C THR A 149 -2.67 16.06 -65.44
N LEU A 150 -2.86 15.02 -64.62
CA LEU A 150 -1.78 14.11 -64.25
C LEU A 150 -1.41 13.17 -65.39
N THR A 151 -2.34 12.87 -66.30
CA THR A 151 -2.10 11.98 -67.44
C THR A 151 -1.11 12.54 -68.46
N THR A 152 -0.85 13.86 -68.45
CA THR A 152 0.16 14.49 -69.32
C THR A 152 1.59 14.26 -68.83
N ILE A 153 1.78 13.82 -67.58
CA ILE A 153 3.10 13.47 -67.04
C ILE A 153 3.44 12.04 -67.44
N THR A 154 4.59 11.88 -68.09
CA THR A 154 5.04 10.58 -68.62
C THR A 154 6.34 10.14 -67.94
N ALA A 155 6.60 8.83 -67.91
CA ALA A 155 7.86 8.31 -67.36
C ALA A 155 9.11 8.94 -68.03
N PRO A 156 9.16 9.16 -69.36
CA PRO A 156 10.24 9.92 -69.99
C PRO A 156 10.42 11.34 -69.45
N SER A 157 9.33 12.09 -69.21
CA SER A 157 9.44 13.46 -68.66
C SER A 157 10.06 13.51 -67.27
N ILE A 158 9.75 12.52 -66.41
CA ILE A 158 10.36 12.39 -65.08
C ILE A 158 11.84 12.02 -65.20
N ILE A 159 12.18 11.08 -66.09
CA ILE A 159 13.59 10.69 -66.34
C ILE A 159 14.39 11.90 -66.82
N THR A 160 13.88 12.67 -67.78
CA THR A 160 14.54 13.89 -68.28
C THR A 160 14.72 14.92 -67.18
N ALA A 161 13.66 15.25 -66.42
CA ALA A 161 13.75 16.21 -65.32
C ALA A 161 14.79 15.80 -64.27
N ARG A 162 14.84 14.52 -63.93
CA ARG A 162 15.83 13.97 -63.01
C ARG A 162 17.25 14.11 -63.54
N GLN A 163 17.51 13.78 -64.80
CA GLN A 163 18.83 13.96 -65.40
C GLN A 163 19.25 15.44 -65.44
N ASN A 164 18.31 16.35 -65.67
CA ASN A 164 18.57 17.80 -65.59
C ASN A 164 19.00 18.19 -64.17
N ILE A 165 18.34 17.68 -63.13
CA ILE A 165 18.72 17.92 -61.72
C ILE A 165 20.11 17.36 -61.40
N ILE A 166 20.40 16.11 -61.77
CA ILE A 166 21.71 15.49 -61.53
C ILE A 166 22.83 16.29 -62.21
N THR A 167 22.59 16.74 -63.44
CA THR A 167 23.56 17.53 -64.21
C THR A 167 23.76 18.90 -63.58
N ALA A 168 22.67 19.59 -63.26
CA ALA A 168 22.69 20.93 -62.69
C ALA A 168 23.29 20.98 -61.29
N PHE A 169 23.19 19.92 -60.50
CA PHE A 169 23.74 19.84 -59.15
C PHE A 169 24.80 18.73 -59.02
N SER A 170 25.66 18.60 -60.02
CA SER A 170 26.72 17.56 -60.07
C SER A 170 27.73 17.62 -58.90
N GLY A 171 27.80 18.74 -58.18
CA GLY A 171 28.59 18.87 -56.96
C GLY A 171 27.96 18.21 -55.72
N LEU A 172 26.69 17.78 -55.80
CA LEU A 172 26.05 17.07 -54.70
C LEU A 172 26.69 15.70 -54.48
N PRO A 173 26.88 15.29 -53.23
CA PRO A 173 27.37 13.95 -52.94
C PRO A 173 26.32 12.92 -53.34
N ASN A 174 26.78 11.80 -53.90
CA ASN A 174 25.90 10.73 -54.37
C ASN A 174 24.79 11.22 -55.31
N ALA A 175 24.99 12.32 -56.06
CA ALA A 175 24.02 12.82 -57.04
C ALA A 175 23.62 11.72 -58.03
N SER A 176 24.55 10.83 -58.37
CA SER A 176 24.33 9.67 -59.22
C SER A 176 23.49 8.54 -58.59
N ALA A 177 23.22 8.57 -57.27
CA ALA A 177 22.33 7.63 -56.59
C ALA A 177 20.84 8.03 -56.73
N PHE A 178 20.56 9.24 -57.22
CA PHE A 178 19.21 9.70 -57.54
C PHE A 178 18.70 9.11 -58.86
N GLN A 179 18.70 7.78 -59.03
CA GLN A 179 18.39 7.13 -60.32
C GLN A 179 16.97 6.53 -60.42
N ASP A 180 16.25 6.29 -59.32
CA ASP A 180 14.97 5.55 -59.35
C ASP A 180 13.82 6.18 -58.53
N ASN A 181 13.78 7.51 -58.35
CA ASN A 181 12.93 8.21 -57.36
C ASN A 181 13.16 7.75 -55.89
N THR A 182 14.15 6.89 -55.68
CA THR A 182 14.58 6.34 -54.40
C THR A 182 15.83 7.09 -53.93
N LEU A 183 15.73 8.41 -53.75
CA LEU A 183 16.65 9.07 -52.83
C LEU A 183 16.34 8.56 -51.43
N VAL A 184 16.93 7.44 -51.00
CA VAL A 184 16.69 6.92 -49.66
C VAL A 184 17.25 7.97 -48.70
N ALA A 185 16.40 8.84 -48.18
CA ALA A 185 16.78 9.92 -47.27
C ALA A 185 16.53 9.50 -45.82
N THR A 186 17.00 8.30 -45.46
CA THR A 186 16.93 7.82 -44.08
C THR A 186 18.00 8.55 -43.27
N PRO A 187 17.70 9.04 -42.06
CA PRO A 187 18.68 9.74 -41.24
C PRO A 187 20.04 9.02 -41.19
N GLY A 188 21.11 9.72 -41.57
CA GLY A 188 22.49 9.24 -41.54
C GLY A 188 22.92 8.29 -42.66
N ASN A 189 22.13 8.13 -43.72
CA ASN A 189 22.58 7.44 -44.93
C ASN A 189 23.05 8.42 -46.02
N THR A 190 23.46 7.88 -47.17
CA THR A 190 24.00 8.67 -48.28
C THR A 190 23.02 9.65 -48.92
N GLY A 191 21.70 9.41 -48.83
CA GLY A 191 20.69 10.31 -49.36
C GLY A 191 20.35 11.45 -48.40
N ASP A 192 20.38 11.21 -47.09
CA ASP A 192 20.32 12.26 -46.07
C ASP A 192 21.51 13.22 -46.19
N ASP A 193 22.71 12.66 -46.42
CA ASP A 193 23.93 13.41 -46.71
C ASP A 193 23.81 14.33 -47.94
N THR A 194 23.17 13.86 -49.02
CA THR A 194 22.87 14.67 -50.20
C THR A 194 21.98 15.87 -49.85
N LEU A 195 20.93 15.66 -49.05
CA LEU A 195 20.02 16.73 -48.66
C LEU A 195 20.66 17.70 -47.66
N ALA A 196 21.50 17.20 -46.76
CA ALA A 196 22.26 18.00 -45.82
C ALA A 196 23.27 18.90 -46.55
N ALA A 197 23.98 18.36 -47.56
CA ALA A 197 24.90 19.13 -48.38
C ALA A 197 24.19 20.24 -49.17
N LEU A 198 23.02 19.94 -49.73
CA LEU A 198 22.17 20.93 -50.40
C LEU A 198 21.78 22.06 -49.43
N ARG A 199 21.25 21.70 -48.25
CA ARG A 199 20.83 22.65 -47.22
C ARG A 199 22.00 23.52 -46.73
N ALA A 200 23.16 22.92 -46.52
CA ALA A 200 24.37 23.62 -46.07
C ALA A 200 24.88 24.61 -47.13
N ALA A 201 24.92 24.20 -48.41
CA ALA A 201 25.32 25.09 -49.49
C ALA A 201 24.34 26.28 -49.64
N MET A 202 23.03 26.05 -49.52
CA MET A 202 22.03 27.12 -49.55
C MET A 202 22.24 28.09 -48.37
N SER A 203 22.44 27.56 -47.16
CA SER A 203 22.72 28.37 -45.97
C SER A 203 24.00 29.18 -46.07
N THR A 204 25.04 28.63 -46.72
CA THR A 204 26.35 29.27 -46.84
C THR A 204 26.37 30.37 -47.90
N THR A 205 25.62 30.16 -48.99
CA THR A 205 25.58 31.09 -50.14
C THR A 205 24.48 32.13 -50.03
N GLY A 206 23.47 31.91 -49.18
CA GLY A 206 22.27 32.73 -49.11
C GLY A 206 21.29 32.52 -50.27
N VAL A 207 21.55 31.54 -51.15
CA VAL A 207 20.63 31.18 -52.23
C VAL A 207 19.33 30.64 -51.63
N SER A 208 18.20 31.26 -51.98
CA SER A 208 16.91 30.86 -51.44
C SER A 208 16.37 29.60 -52.13
N TYR A 209 15.45 28.89 -51.47
CA TYR A 209 14.80 27.74 -52.09
C TYR A 209 13.95 28.13 -53.31
N ALA A 210 13.35 29.32 -53.27
CA ALA A 210 12.58 29.87 -54.39
C ALA A 210 13.46 30.12 -55.63
N ASP A 211 14.71 30.54 -55.45
CA ASP A 211 15.65 30.73 -56.58
C ASP A 211 15.96 29.40 -57.27
N LEU A 212 16.05 28.31 -56.50
CA LEU A 212 16.26 26.97 -57.03
C LEU A 212 15.02 26.46 -57.78
N LEU A 213 13.82 26.68 -57.23
CA LEU A 213 12.57 26.34 -57.91
C LEU A 213 12.40 27.12 -59.22
N ALA A 214 12.74 28.41 -59.23
CA ALA A 214 12.70 29.25 -60.42
C ALA A 214 13.68 28.76 -61.50
N ALA A 215 14.89 28.33 -61.10
CA ALA A 215 15.83 27.72 -62.03
C ALA A 215 15.33 26.37 -62.54
N ALA A 216 14.79 25.53 -61.65
CA ALA A 216 14.31 24.20 -61.97
C ALA A 216 13.08 24.21 -62.90
N ALA A 217 12.29 25.28 -62.91
CA ALA A 217 11.19 25.47 -63.85
C ALA A 217 11.64 25.54 -65.34
N THR A 218 12.95 25.65 -65.60
CA THR A 218 13.52 25.70 -66.95
C THR A 218 14.20 24.39 -67.34
N PRO A 219 14.14 23.93 -68.60
CA PRO A 219 14.73 22.65 -69.02
C PRO A 219 16.24 22.51 -68.75
N SER A 220 17.02 23.61 -68.78
CA SER A 220 18.46 23.58 -68.57
C SER A 220 18.90 23.75 -67.12
N ILE A 221 17.98 24.11 -66.21
CA ILE A 221 18.23 24.37 -64.77
C ILE A 221 19.50 25.22 -64.56
N SER A 222 19.57 26.33 -65.28
CA SER A 222 20.74 27.22 -65.29
C SER A 222 20.36 28.61 -64.81
N SER A 223 20.96 29.05 -63.71
CA SER A 223 20.80 30.42 -63.17
C SER A 223 22.06 30.83 -62.40
N ALA A 224 22.22 32.13 -62.15
CA ALA A 224 23.30 32.63 -61.28
C ALA A 224 23.26 31.95 -59.90
N ALA A 225 22.06 31.73 -59.35
CA ALA A 225 21.85 31.04 -58.08
C ALA A 225 22.37 29.59 -58.11
N VAL A 226 22.09 28.84 -59.19
CA VAL A 226 22.60 27.46 -59.35
C VAL A 226 24.12 27.45 -59.48
N THR A 227 24.71 28.39 -60.23
CA THR A 227 26.18 28.50 -60.34
C THR A 227 26.83 28.80 -58.99
N THR A 228 26.30 29.77 -58.23
CA THR A 228 26.78 30.13 -56.89
C THR A 228 26.65 28.96 -55.93
N LEU A 229 25.51 28.26 -55.94
CA LEU A 229 25.30 27.09 -55.10
C LEU A 229 26.32 25.97 -55.42
N ASN A 230 26.50 25.66 -56.71
CA ASN A 230 27.42 24.61 -57.15
C ASN A 230 28.88 24.87 -56.75
N ALA A 231 29.31 26.12 -56.72
CA ALA A 231 30.65 26.47 -56.25
C ALA A 231 30.85 26.17 -54.75
N ALA A 232 29.78 26.20 -53.95
CA ALA A 232 29.81 25.93 -52.52
C ALA A 232 29.56 24.44 -52.15
N LEU A 233 28.98 23.64 -53.05
CA LEU A 233 28.70 22.22 -52.78
C LEU A 233 29.95 21.39 -52.39
N PRO A 234 31.13 21.55 -53.05
CA PRO A 234 32.32 20.78 -52.68
C PRO A 234 32.86 21.09 -51.28
N THR A 235 32.78 22.34 -50.84
CA THR A 235 33.26 22.79 -49.51
C THR A 235 32.23 22.52 -48.42
N ALA A 236 30.93 22.64 -48.73
CA ALA A 236 29.85 22.17 -47.87
C ALA A 236 29.92 20.65 -47.63
N TRP A 237 30.44 19.89 -48.61
CA TRP A 237 30.67 18.45 -48.51
C TRP A 237 31.94 18.07 -47.74
N ALA A 238 33.01 18.87 -47.84
CA ALA A 238 34.30 18.56 -47.20
C ALA A 238 34.22 18.47 -45.65
N GLY A 239 33.21 19.08 -45.03
CA GLY A 239 32.95 18.96 -43.59
C GLY A 239 32.10 17.74 -43.18
N THR A 240 31.65 16.89 -44.11
CA THR A 240 30.60 15.89 -43.82
C THR A 240 30.67 14.68 -44.76
N ILE A 241 31.86 14.09 -44.95
CA ILE A 241 31.98 12.82 -45.68
C ILE A 241 31.52 11.68 -44.76
N SER A 242 30.68 10.78 -45.27
CA SER A 242 30.30 9.48 -44.68
C SER A 242 31.49 8.52 -44.39
N GLY A 243 32.73 8.97 -44.57
CA GLY A 243 33.97 8.31 -44.13
C GLY A 243 34.70 9.04 -43.00
N SER A 244 34.18 10.19 -42.55
CA SER A 244 34.72 11.04 -41.47
C SER A 244 33.75 11.23 -40.31
N LYS A 245 32.46 10.86 -40.47
CA LYS A 245 31.52 10.79 -39.35
C LYS A 245 31.97 9.66 -38.40
N PRO A 246 31.86 9.86 -37.08
CA PRO A 246 32.13 8.83 -36.11
C PRO A 246 31.18 7.65 -36.35
N THR A 247 31.69 6.43 -36.40
CA THR A 247 30.85 5.22 -36.42
C THR A 247 31.07 4.46 -35.12
N ILE A 248 30.01 3.90 -34.56
CA ILE A 248 30.10 3.04 -33.38
C ILE A 248 29.94 1.60 -33.83
N THR A 249 30.97 0.78 -33.66
CA THR A 249 30.96 -0.65 -34.03
C THR A 249 30.62 -1.52 -32.84
N TYR A 250 31.16 -1.20 -31.66
CA TYR A 250 31.03 -2.03 -30.48
C TYR A 250 31.15 -1.19 -29.20
N VAL A 251 30.46 -1.62 -28.13
CA VAL A 251 30.46 -0.93 -26.83
C VAL A 251 30.72 -1.98 -25.74
N SER A 252 31.65 -1.70 -24.83
CA SER A 252 32.09 -2.64 -23.79
C SER A 252 32.25 -1.96 -22.43
N PRO A 253 31.56 -2.43 -21.38
CA PRO A 253 30.51 -3.45 -21.42
C PRO A 253 29.22 -2.92 -22.09
N TYR A 254 28.50 -3.72 -22.87
CA TYR A 254 27.29 -3.27 -23.58
C TYR A 254 26.06 -3.08 -22.65
N ALA A 255 26.04 -3.72 -21.48
CA ALA A 255 24.93 -3.68 -20.54
C ALA A 255 25.43 -3.87 -19.09
N GLY A 256 24.59 -3.49 -18.12
CA GLY A 256 24.84 -3.76 -16.70
C GLY A 256 26.00 -2.96 -16.12
N VAL A 257 26.22 -1.75 -16.63
CA VAL A 257 27.30 -0.86 -16.17
C VAL A 257 26.70 0.23 -15.28
N ASP A 258 27.36 0.48 -14.16
CA ASP A 258 26.90 1.45 -13.17
C ASP A 258 27.12 2.89 -13.62
N VAL A 259 26.29 3.82 -13.14
CA VAL A 259 26.54 5.25 -13.28
C VAL A 259 27.89 5.61 -12.67
N GLY A 260 28.68 6.40 -13.39
CA GLY A 260 30.02 6.80 -12.95
C GLY A 260 31.12 5.80 -13.34
N SER A 261 30.77 4.60 -13.79
CA SER A 261 31.75 3.64 -14.28
C SER A 261 32.25 4.02 -15.67
N SER A 262 33.44 3.52 -16.01
CA SER A 262 34.03 3.71 -17.33
C SER A 262 33.41 2.74 -18.35
N LEU A 263 33.03 3.28 -19.50
CA LEU A 263 32.53 2.55 -20.65
C LEU A 263 33.44 2.81 -21.85
N ASN A 264 33.80 1.76 -22.58
CA ASN A 264 34.56 1.87 -23.80
C ASN A 264 33.64 1.78 -25.03
N ILE A 265 33.73 2.77 -25.91
CA ILE A 265 33.01 2.83 -27.17
C ILE A 265 34.03 2.67 -28.28
N TYR A 266 33.89 1.63 -29.10
CA TYR A 266 34.77 1.31 -30.22
C TYR A 266 34.10 1.69 -31.53
N GLY A 267 34.92 2.11 -32.49
CA GLY A 267 34.41 2.72 -33.70
C GLY A 267 35.49 3.14 -34.68
N THR A 268 35.11 4.04 -35.58
CA THR A 268 36.04 4.75 -36.45
C THR A 268 35.74 6.24 -36.41
N ASN A 269 36.74 7.06 -36.77
CA ASN A 269 36.60 8.51 -36.94
C ASN A 269 36.15 9.26 -35.68
N PHE A 270 36.52 8.77 -34.51
CA PHE A 270 36.48 9.58 -33.30
C PHE A 270 37.60 10.63 -33.35
N ASP A 271 37.37 11.80 -32.75
CA ASP A 271 38.43 12.79 -32.61
C ASP A 271 39.43 12.30 -31.55
N VAL A 272 40.73 12.42 -31.81
CA VAL A 272 41.76 11.99 -30.85
C VAL A 272 41.83 12.89 -29.62
N ILE A 273 41.22 14.08 -29.67
CA ILE A 273 41.10 15.02 -28.55
C ILE A 273 39.77 14.74 -27.82
N PRO A 274 39.78 14.33 -26.54
CA PRO A 274 38.56 13.99 -25.80
C PRO A 274 37.49 15.08 -25.82
N ALA A 275 37.89 16.35 -25.66
CA ALA A 275 36.98 17.50 -25.62
C ALA A 275 36.24 17.77 -26.95
N ASN A 276 36.73 17.24 -28.07
CA ASN A 276 36.09 17.39 -29.38
C ASN A 276 35.04 16.30 -29.65
N ASN A 277 34.90 15.33 -28.76
CA ASN A 277 33.89 14.29 -28.85
C ASN A 277 32.76 14.59 -27.86
N THR A 278 31.53 14.67 -28.37
CA THR A 278 30.34 14.70 -27.54
C THR A 278 29.69 13.32 -27.60
N VAL A 279 29.64 12.62 -26.47
CA VAL A 279 28.95 11.33 -26.35
C VAL A 279 27.66 11.53 -25.59
N THR A 280 26.55 11.00 -26.09
CA THR A 280 25.26 11.06 -25.42
C THR A 280 24.62 9.68 -25.31
N PHE A 281 23.88 9.48 -24.24
CA PHE A 281 23.03 8.31 -23.99
C PHE A 281 21.59 8.80 -23.97
N ASN A 282 20.82 8.48 -25.01
CA ASN A 282 19.45 8.98 -25.17
C ASN A 282 19.37 10.53 -25.04
N GLY A 283 20.33 11.22 -25.65
CA GLY A 283 20.46 12.69 -25.61
C GLY A 283 21.17 13.25 -24.38
N ILE A 284 21.50 12.43 -23.38
CA ILE A 284 22.12 12.91 -22.14
C ILE A 284 23.65 12.83 -22.24
N PRO A 285 24.38 13.95 -22.09
CA PRO A 285 25.82 13.98 -22.26
C PRO A 285 26.58 13.11 -21.25
N ALA A 286 27.58 12.40 -21.75
CA ALA A 286 28.57 11.67 -20.97
C ALA A 286 29.92 12.38 -21.01
N THR A 287 30.71 12.25 -19.95
CA THR A 287 32.07 12.79 -19.90
C THR A 287 33.02 11.87 -20.64
N VAL A 288 33.74 12.37 -21.64
CA VAL A 288 34.80 11.63 -22.34
C VAL A 288 36.11 11.79 -21.58
N THR A 289 36.65 10.68 -21.07
CA THR A 289 37.87 10.66 -20.23
C THR A 289 39.13 10.29 -21.02
N ALA A 290 38.98 9.55 -22.12
CA ALA A 290 40.08 9.23 -23.05
C ALA A 290 39.56 9.08 -24.48
N ALA A 291 40.40 9.39 -25.47
CA ALA A 291 40.04 9.29 -26.88
C ALA A 291 41.21 8.85 -27.75
N THR A 292 40.90 8.02 -28.75
CA THR A 292 41.72 7.65 -29.90
C THR A 292 40.81 7.63 -31.13
N SER A 293 41.36 7.52 -32.34
CA SER A 293 40.54 7.46 -33.56
C SER A 293 39.60 6.24 -33.66
N MET A 294 39.77 5.23 -32.79
CA MET A 294 39.00 3.98 -32.81
C MET A 294 38.33 3.64 -31.48
N MET A 295 38.58 4.41 -30.42
CA MET A 295 38.08 4.14 -29.07
C MET A 295 37.89 5.42 -28.27
N LEU A 296 36.73 5.56 -27.64
CA LEU A 296 36.47 6.52 -26.57
C LEU A 296 36.28 5.78 -25.25
N THR A 297 36.80 6.34 -24.16
CA THR A 297 36.40 5.96 -22.80
C THR A 297 35.54 7.08 -22.24
N VAL A 298 34.36 6.73 -21.74
CA VAL A 298 33.40 7.68 -21.18
C VAL A 298 32.96 7.26 -19.79
N THR A 299 32.53 8.23 -18.98
CA THR A 299 31.85 7.99 -17.72
C THR A 299 30.35 7.90 -17.96
N VAL A 300 29.72 6.79 -17.56
CA VAL A 300 28.27 6.58 -17.73
C VAL A 300 27.51 7.68 -16.97
N PRO A 301 26.67 8.51 -17.64
CA PRO A 301 25.98 9.63 -17.01
C PRO A 301 24.79 9.18 -16.14
N ASN A 302 24.26 10.11 -15.34
CA ASN A 302 23.31 9.89 -14.24
C ASN A 302 21.94 9.28 -14.60
N VAL A 303 21.72 8.84 -15.84
CA VAL A 303 20.39 8.60 -16.46
C VAL A 303 20.50 7.77 -17.76
N ALA A 304 21.55 6.95 -17.89
CA ALA A 304 22.05 6.48 -19.19
C ALA A 304 21.35 5.25 -19.78
N GLY A 305 20.02 5.22 -19.92
CA GLY A 305 19.33 4.19 -20.72
C GLY A 305 18.99 4.69 -22.12
N GLY A 306 19.20 3.86 -23.15
CA GLY A 306 18.83 4.17 -24.54
C GLY A 306 20.01 4.35 -25.48
N PRO A 307 19.78 4.83 -26.71
CA PRO A 307 20.77 4.72 -27.79
C PRO A 307 21.99 5.61 -27.55
N ILE A 308 23.17 5.12 -27.91
CA ILE A 308 24.42 5.87 -27.78
C ILE A 308 24.70 6.61 -29.08
N VAL A 309 25.00 7.90 -28.98
CA VAL A 309 25.37 8.74 -30.12
C VAL A 309 26.70 9.43 -29.83
N VAL A 310 27.62 9.38 -30.79
CA VAL A 310 28.88 10.13 -30.75
C VAL A 310 28.82 11.24 -31.79
N SER A 311 29.13 12.47 -31.40
CA SER A 311 29.29 13.61 -32.31
C SER A 311 30.71 14.16 -32.22
N THR A 312 31.29 14.48 -33.36
CA THR A 312 32.58 15.16 -33.51
C THR A 312 32.40 16.41 -34.35
N THR A 313 33.49 17.15 -34.59
CA THR A 313 33.53 18.27 -35.54
C THR A 313 33.22 17.85 -36.98
N THR A 314 33.36 16.56 -37.31
CA THR A 314 33.12 15.98 -38.64
C THR A 314 31.72 15.37 -38.79
N GLY A 315 30.89 15.41 -37.75
CA GLY A 315 29.49 15.02 -37.77
C GLY A 315 29.08 14.07 -36.66
N THR A 316 27.89 13.50 -36.78
CA THR A 316 27.26 12.67 -35.74
C THR A 316 27.07 11.24 -36.23
N SER A 317 27.33 10.26 -35.37
CA SER A 317 27.12 8.84 -35.63
C SER A 317 25.64 8.52 -35.76
N LEU A 318 25.32 7.43 -36.45
CA LEU A 318 24.01 6.80 -36.24
C LEU A 318 23.85 6.43 -34.75
N PRO A 319 22.62 6.45 -34.22
CA PRO A 319 22.34 5.90 -32.90
C PRO A 319 22.78 4.43 -32.84
N TYR A 320 23.72 4.12 -31.97
CA TYR A 320 24.04 2.74 -31.62
C TYR A 320 22.96 2.19 -30.70
N LYS A 321 22.82 0.86 -30.69
CA LYS A 321 21.84 0.10 -29.92
C LYS A 321 21.61 0.68 -28.52
N ASP A 322 20.39 0.50 -28.02
CA ASP A 322 20.03 0.90 -26.67
C ASP A 322 21.03 0.32 -25.66
N PHE A 323 21.71 1.21 -24.95
CA PHE A 323 22.50 0.86 -23.81
C PHE A 323 21.57 0.47 -22.67
N ILE A 324 21.79 -0.73 -22.13
CA ILE A 324 20.99 -1.25 -21.03
C ILE A 324 21.74 -0.95 -19.75
N VAL A 325 21.33 0.11 -19.07
CA VAL A 325 21.76 0.37 -17.70
C VAL A 325 21.22 -0.72 -16.79
N GLY A 326 22.04 -1.18 -15.85
CA GLY A 326 21.58 -2.10 -14.82
C GLY A 326 20.72 -1.35 -13.82
N PHE A 327 19.48 -1.81 -13.60
CA PHE A 327 18.68 -1.34 -12.48
C PHE A 327 19.30 -1.84 -11.17
N PRO A 328 19.24 -1.06 -10.07
CA PRO A 328 19.74 -1.55 -8.80
C PRO A 328 19.00 -2.83 -8.44
N GLU A 329 19.74 -3.86 -8.05
CA GLU A 329 19.18 -5.09 -7.52
C GLU A 329 19.58 -5.19 -6.05
N VAL A 330 18.60 -5.32 -5.17
CA VAL A 330 18.86 -5.47 -3.73
C VAL A 330 18.79 -6.95 -3.38
N ILE A 331 19.95 -7.57 -3.20
CA ILE A 331 20.07 -9.02 -2.98
C ILE A 331 19.93 -9.35 -1.50
N GLY A 332 20.51 -8.55 -0.61
CA GLY A 332 20.53 -8.88 0.81
C GLY A 332 21.10 -7.80 1.72
N MET A 333 21.29 -8.16 2.98
CA MET A 333 21.90 -7.30 4.00
C MET A 333 22.84 -8.07 4.91
N SER A 334 23.81 -7.36 5.49
CA SER A 334 24.68 -7.86 6.55
C SER A 334 23.89 -8.34 7.78
N GLN A 335 22.74 -7.72 8.04
CA GLN A 335 21.79 -8.10 9.07
C GLN A 335 20.38 -7.61 8.70
N TYR A 336 19.37 -8.42 9.01
CA TYR A 336 17.95 -8.11 8.74
C TYR A 336 17.22 -7.53 9.96
N SER A 337 17.96 -7.11 10.98
CA SER A 337 17.41 -6.40 12.14
C SER A 337 18.41 -5.42 12.74
N GLY A 338 17.91 -4.38 13.41
CA GLY A 338 18.75 -3.37 14.06
C GLY A 338 17.92 -2.20 14.59
N SER A 339 18.49 -1.47 15.55
CA SER A 339 17.92 -0.23 16.09
C SER A 339 18.36 0.99 15.28
N ALA A 340 17.72 2.14 15.48
CA ALA A 340 18.25 3.40 14.97
C ALA A 340 19.73 3.59 15.40
N GLY A 341 20.58 4.01 14.47
CA GLY A 341 22.03 4.13 14.67
C GLY A 341 22.83 2.87 14.35
N THR A 342 22.20 1.72 14.12
CA THR A 342 22.91 0.51 13.71
C THR A 342 23.48 0.66 12.30
N ALA A 343 24.76 0.38 12.13
CA ALA A 343 25.40 0.30 10.82
C ALA A 343 25.03 -1.02 10.14
N VAL A 344 24.57 -0.94 8.89
CA VAL A 344 24.22 -2.11 8.07
C VAL A 344 24.81 -1.95 6.68
N THR A 345 25.14 -3.08 6.05
CA THR A 345 25.57 -3.12 4.65
C THR A 345 24.49 -3.80 3.83
N ILE A 346 24.02 -3.14 2.79
CA ILE A 346 23.11 -3.69 1.79
C ILE A 346 23.97 -4.28 0.67
N SER A 347 23.74 -5.53 0.31
CA SER A 347 24.39 -6.20 -0.83
C SER A 347 23.46 -6.24 -2.04
N GLY A 348 24.06 -6.14 -3.22
CA GLY A 348 23.29 -6.04 -4.44
C GLY A 348 24.17 -5.95 -5.69
N THR A 349 23.56 -5.49 -6.77
CA THR A 349 24.26 -5.10 -8.01
C THR A 349 23.74 -3.75 -8.47
N HIS A 350 24.54 -3.06 -9.29
CA HIS A 350 24.20 -1.79 -9.90
C HIS A 350 23.91 -0.63 -8.94
N PHE A 351 24.65 -0.59 -7.84
CA PHE A 351 24.71 0.58 -6.96
C PHE A 351 25.72 1.60 -7.51
N SER A 352 25.52 2.89 -7.22
CA SER A 352 26.50 3.90 -7.62
C SER A 352 27.71 3.84 -6.70
N THR A 353 28.92 3.89 -7.26
CA THR A 353 30.16 4.02 -6.48
C THR A 353 30.30 5.39 -5.81
N VAL A 354 29.48 6.38 -6.20
CA VAL A 354 29.38 7.69 -5.56
C VAL A 354 28.31 7.62 -4.47
N PRO A 355 28.66 7.69 -3.17
CA PRO A 355 27.72 7.46 -2.07
C PRO A 355 26.46 8.35 -2.13
N THR A 356 26.61 9.62 -2.50
CA THR A 356 25.52 10.61 -2.58
C THR A 356 24.49 10.32 -3.68
N ASN A 357 24.82 9.45 -4.64
CA ASN A 357 23.89 9.05 -5.70
C ASN A 357 23.01 7.86 -5.27
N ASN A 358 23.29 7.24 -4.13
CA ASN A 358 22.44 6.19 -3.58
C ASN A 358 21.57 6.78 -2.47
N ILE A 359 20.26 6.67 -2.62
CA ILE A 359 19.29 7.01 -1.59
C ILE A 359 18.79 5.69 -1.00
N VAL A 360 19.09 5.46 0.27
CA VAL A 360 18.54 4.32 1.01
C VAL A 360 17.40 4.84 1.89
N GLU A 361 16.25 4.18 1.84
CA GLU A 361 15.10 4.54 2.67
C GLU A 361 14.57 3.33 3.42
N PHE A 362 14.32 3.51 4.71
CA PHE A 362 13.64 2.55 5.56
C PHE A 362 12.15 2.87 5.62
N THR A 363 11.32 1.85 5.86
CA THR A 363 9.93 2.08 6.25
C THR A 363 9.89 2.86 7.57
N GLY A 364 8.98 3.82 7.71
CA GLY A 364 8.71 4.56 8.94
C GLY A 364 7.22 4.76 9.16
N ALA A 365 6.85 5.28 10.34
CA ALA A 365 5.46 5.36 10.79
C ALA A 365 4.56 6.21 9.87
N ASN A 366 5.12 7.24 9.22
CA ASN A 366 4.40 8.17 8.35
C ASN A 366 4.94 8.18 6.91
N GLY A 367 5.56 7.09 6.48
CA GLY A 367 6.19 6.99 5.15
C GLY A 367 7.65 6.59 5.23
N ARG A 368 8.37 6.78 4.13
CA ARG A 368 9.78 6.39 4.02
C ARG A 368 10.68 7.36 4.78
N VAL A 369 11.72 6.83 5.42
CA VAL A 369 12.72 7.60 6.17
C VAL A 369 14.08 7.37 5.53
N THR A 370 14.68 8.42 5.00
CA THR A 370 15.99 8.36 4.35
C THR A 370 17.10 8.08 5.38
N ALA A 371 17.93 7.09 5.07
CA ALA A 371 19.11 6.72 5.83
C ALA A 371 20.34 7.49 5.36
N THR A 372 21.30 7.66 6.26
CA THR A 372 22.61 8.21 5.88
C THR A 372 23.43 7.12 5.22
N VAL A 373 23.85 7.33 3.97
CA VAL A 373 24.81 6.47 3.27
C VAL A 373 26.22 6.88 3.66
N THR A 374 26.99 5.96 4.22
CA THR A 374 28.36 6.19 4.71
C THR A 374 29.43 5.69 3.75
N GLY A 375 29.07 4.84 2.79
CA GLY A 375 29.95 4.38 1.72
C GLY A 375 29.18 3.54 0.70
N ALA A 376 29.71 3.45 -0.52
CA ALA A 376 29.10 2.65 -1.57
C ALA A 376 30.16 2.10 -2.54
N THR A 377 29.88 0.92 -3.08
CA THR A 377 30.55 0.28 -4.22
C THR A 377 29.47 -0.17 -5.22
N ALA A 378 29.87 -0.71 -6.36
CA ALA A 378 28.95 -1.30 -7.34
C ALA A 378 28.00 -2.38 -6.76
N THR A 379 28.42 -3.06 -5.67
CA THR A 379 27.72 -4.23 -5.12
C THR A 379 27.39 -4.11 -3.63
N SER A 380 27.77 -3.01 -2.98
CA SER A 380 27.47 -2.79 -1.57
C SER A 380 27.20 -1.33 -1.24
N ILE A 381 26.23 -1.09 -0.34
CA ILE A 381 25.98 0.22 0.26
C ILE A 381 26.08 0.08 1.78
N SER A 382 26.97 0.83 2.40
CA SER A 382 27.05 0.98 3.85
C SER A 382 26.18 2.15 4.29
N THR A 383 25.31 1.93 5.27
CA THR A 383 24.34 2.91 5.73
C THR A 383 24.03 2.74 7.21
N ILE A 384 23.45 3.77 7.83
CA ILE A 384 23.01 3.77 9.22
C ILE A 384 21.48 3.75 9.27
N VAL A 385 20.89 2.83 10.04
CA VAL A 385 19.43 2.79 10.29
C VAL A 385 18.97 4.15 10.85
N PRO A 386 18.07 4.89 10.19
CA PRO A 386 17.71 6.23 10.60
C PRO A 386 16.77 6.23 11.82
N SER A 387 16.79 7.32 12.59
CA SER A 387 15.78 7.56 13.63
C SER A 387 14.38 7.66 13.00
N GLY A 388 13.39 6.98 13.58
CA GLY A 388 12.03 6.96 13.04
C GLY A 388 11.75 5.84 12.03
N ALA A 389 12.76 5.01 11.71
CA ALA A 389 12.53 3.74 11.02
C ALA A 389 11.63 2.82 11.86
N THR A 390 10.76 2.06 11.19
CA THR A 390 9.92 1.00 11.73
C THR A 390 10.16 -0.28 10.95
N THR A 391 9.76 -1.43 11.49
CA THR A 391 9.85 -2.71 10.77
C THR A 391 9.15 -2.62 9.42
N GLY A 392 9.85 -3.02 8.36
CA GLY A 392 9.31 -2.97 7.00
C GLY A 392 10.37 -3.12 5.92
N THR A 393 9.97 -2.85 4.69
CA THR A 393 10.81 -2.96 3.50
C THR A 393 11.86 -1.86 3.46
N ILE A 394 13.03 -2.17 2.90
CA ILE A 394 14.07 -1.20 2.55
C ILE A 394 14.04 -0.95 1.05
N TYR A 395 14.17 0.32 0.70
CA TYR A 395 14.23 0.78 -0.68
C TYR A 395 15.62 1.34 -0.96
N VAL A 396 16.17 0.98 -2.09
CA VAL A 396 17.40 1.57 -2.63
C VAL A 396 17.03 2.24 -3.94
N THR A 397 17.16 3.56 -3.96
CA THR A 397 17.02 4.36 -5.17
C THR A 397 18.39 4.79 -5.63
N THR A 398 18.73 4.42 -6.85
CA THR A 398 19.85 5.01 -7.57
C THR A 398 19.28 5.93 -8.65
N PRO A 399 20.11 6.69 -9.37
CA PRO A 399 19.64 7.51 -10.47
C PRO A 399 19.02 6.70 -11.62
N LEU A 400 19.24 5.38 -11.62
CA LEU A 400 18.69 4.43 -12.59
C LEU A 400 17.32 3.89 -12.20
N GLY A 401 16.85 4.16 -10.98
CA GLY A 401 15.54 3.74 -10.50
C GLY A 401 15.56 3.23 -9.07
N THR A 402 14.42 2.74 -8.61
CA THR A 402 14.24 2.21 -7.26
C THR A 402 14.04 0.70 -7.32
N ASN A 403 14.72 -0.01 -6.44
CA ASN A 403 14.43 -1.41 -6.14
C ASN A 403 14.30 -1.57 -4.62
N ASN A 404 13.77 -2.70 -4.17
CA ASN A 404 13.51 -2.95 -2.78
C ASN A 404 13.98 -4.35 -2.39
N LEU A 405 14.45 -4.45 -1.16
CA LEU A 405 14.76 -5.74 -0.59
C LEU A 405 13.46 -6.54 -0.42
N ALA A 406 13.40 -7.74 -0.96
CA ALA A 406 12.21 -8.60 -0.87
C ALA A 406 11.90 -9.01 0.58
N THR A 407 12.93 -9.11 1.43
CA THR A 407 12.79 -9.41 2.85
C THR A 407 12.62 -8.14 3.68
N VAL A 408 11.80 -8.23 4.74
CA VAL A 408 11.58 -7.12 5.68
C VAL A 408 12.77 -6.96 6.61
N PHE A 409 13.16 -5.71 6.86
CA PHE A 409 14.09 -5.35 7.93
C PHE A 409 13.31 -5.11 9.21
N THR A 410 13.70 -5.79 10.29
CA THR A 410 13.04 -5.66 11.60
C THR A 410 13.73 -4.56 12.39
N VAL A 411 13.02 -3.45 12.63
CA VAL A 411 13.56 -2.40 13.50
C VAL A 411 13.37 -2.84 14.95
N SER A 412 14.49 -3.15 15.60
CA SER A 412 14.52 -3.44 17.02
C SER A 412 14.41 -2.12 17.76
N THR A 413 13.34 -1.91 18.53
CA THR A 413 13.10 -0.69 19.32
C THR A 413 14.04 -0.51 20.52
N SER A 414 15.19 -1.19 20.52
CA SER A 414 16.24 -1.02 21.51
C SER A 414 17.61 -0.99 20.83
N GLY A 415 18.27 0.16 20.93
CA GLY A 415 19.72 0.33 20.78
C GLY A 415 20.46 -0.90 21.30
N GLY A 416 21.45 -1.37 20.54
CA GLY A 416 22.26 -2.57 20.79
C GLY A 416 22.21 -3.13 22.21
N SER A 417 21.75 -4.37 22.32
CA SER A 417 21.75 -5.17 23.54
C SER A 417 23.19 -5.42 24.01
N SER A 418 23.75 -4.40 24.66
CA SER A 418 24.88 -4.54 25.55
C SER A 418 24.28 -4.81 26.92
N VAL A 419 24.68 -5.93 27.52
CA VAL A 419 24.20 -6.33 28.84
C VAL A 419 24.41 -5.16 29.80
N PRO A 420 23.38 -4.75 30.56
CA PRO A 420 23.53 -3.69 31.54
C PRO A 420 24.64 -4.07 32.54
N THR A 421 25.36 -3.07 33.05
CA THR A 421 26.27 -3.27 34.19
C THR A 421 25.84 -2.41 35.35
N ILE A 422 26.04 -2.89 36.57
CA ILE A 422 25.83 -2.12 37.79
C ILE A 422 27.22 -1.89 38.40
N ILE A 423 27.67 -0.63 38.41
CA ILE A 423 28.96 -0.23 38.97
C ILE A 423 28.78 0.06 40.47
N SER A 424 27.74 0.81 40.84
CA SER A 424 27.47 1.19 42.23
C SER A 424 26.02 1.60 42.44
N PHE A 425 25.60 1.71 43.70
CA PHE A 425 24.32 2.31 44.08
C PHE A 425 24.47 3.06 45.40
N SER A 426 23.68 4.13 45.59
CA SER A 426 23.70 4.96 46.79
C SER A 426 22.30 5.52 47.10
N PRO A 427 21.86 5.51 48.38
CA PRO A 427 22.55 4.93 49.54
C PRO A 427 22.61 3.39 49.46
N THR A 428 23.49 2.76 50.24
CA THR A 428 23.59 1.28 50.32
C THR A 428 22.58 0.66 51.28
N SER A 429 21.79 1.48 51.98
CA SER A 429 20.74 1.04 52.89
C SER A 429 19.60 2.07 52.98
N GLY A 430 18.39 1.60 53.30
CA GLY A 430 17.21 2.44 53.45
C GLY A 430 15.91 1.65 53.65
N ALA A 431 14.90 2.28 54.24
CA ALA A 431 13.56 1.69 54.40
C ALA A 431 12.77 1.73 53.07
N ALA A 432 11.64 1.02 53.00
CA ALA A 432 10.69 1.17 51.89
C ALA A 432 10.35 2.64 51.64
N GLY A 433 10.32 3.04 50.36
CA GLY A 433 10.16 4.42 49.91
C GLY A 433 11.49 5.19 49.73
N THR A 434 12.61 4.69 50.25
CA THR A 434 13.93 5.34 50.08
C THR A 434 14.29 5.43 48.60
N THR A 435 14.73 6.60 48.15
CA THR A 435 15.24 6.80 46.78
C THR A 435 16.67 6.29 46.68
N VAL A 436 16.93 5.41 45.70
CA VAL A 436 18.25 4.83 45.42
C VAL A 436 18.68 5.21 44.01
N THR A 437 19.87 5.77 43.89
CA THR A 437 20.52 6.04 42.60
C THR A 437 21.46 4.89 42.26
N ILE A 438 21.24 4.23 41.13
CA ILE A 438 22.07 3.14 40.62
C ILE A 438 22.90 3.67 39.46
N THR A 439 24.21 3.49 39.51
CA THR A 439 25.17 3.90 38.47
C THR A 439 25.70 2.69 37.74
N GLY A 440 25.78 2.77 36.41
CA GLY A 440 26.12 1.64 35.56
C GLY A 440 26.35 2.03 34.11
N THR A 441 26.18 1.06 33.20
CA THR A 441 26.20 1.28 31.75
C THR A 441 25.05 0.54 31.08
N ASN A 442 24.69 1.00 29.88
CA ASN A 442 23.74 0.33 28.98
C ASN A 442 22.31 0.21 29.55
N PHE A 443 21.90 1.14 30.40
CA PHE A 443 20.50 1.26 30.80
C PHE A 443 19.68 1.89 29.66
N SER A 444 18.38 1.57 29.60
CA SER A 444 17.48 2.26 28.69
C SER A 444 17.24 3.68 29.19
N THR A 445 17.29 4.67 28.32
CA THR A 445 16.92 6.07 28.66
C THR A 445 15.42 6.25 28.90
N THR A 446 14.60 5.24 28.59
CA THR A 446 13.16 5.22 28.88
C THR A 446 12.93 4.46 30.19
N PRO A 447 12.42 5.09 31.26
CA PRO A 447 12.25 4.46 32.59
C PRO A 447 11.46 3.14 32.56
N ALA A 448 10.36 3.09 31.80
CA ALA A 448 9.50 1.91 31.68
C ALA A 448 10.18 0.68 31.04
N ASN A 449 11.31 0.87 30.36
CA ASN A 449 12.07 -0.19 29.69
C ASN A 449 13.19 -0.77 30.58
N ASN A 450 13.30 -0.32 31.84
CA ASN A 450 14.20 -0.91 32.83
C ASN A 450 13.35 -1.54 33.95
N THR A 451 13.51 -2.83 34.17
CA THR A 451 12.90 -3.51 35.33
C THR A 451 13.95 -3.63 36.41
N VAL A 452 13.71 -3.05 37.59
CA VAL A 452 14.62 -3.13 38.74
C VAL A 452 13.94 -3.89 39.87
N THR A 453 14.64 -4.83 40.49
CA THR A 453 14.13 -5.56 41.66
C THR A 453 15.13 -5.53 42.81
N PHE A 454 14.62 -5.45 44.04
CA PHE A 454 15.38 -5.65 45.27
C PHE A 454 15.09 -7.05 45.79
N ASN A 455 16.06 -7.97 45.62
CA ASN A 455 15.92 -9.38 45.99
C ASN A 455 14.59 -10.02 45.51
N GLY A 456 14.21 -9.77 44.25
CA GLY A 456 12.98 -10.28 43.63
C GLY A 456 11.74 -9.41 43.78
N THR A 457 11.75 -8.36 44.61
CA THR A 457 10.62 -7.41 44.72
C THR A 457 10.78 -6.25 43.74
N ALA A 458 9.83 -6.08 42.82
CA ALA A 458 9.89 -5.06 41.78
C ALA A 458 9.79 -3.62 42.32
N ALA A 459 10.71 -2.77 41.88
CA ALA A 459 10.81 -1.36 42.24
C ALA A 459 10.34 -0.46 41.11
N MET A 460 9.82 0.72 41.45
CA MET A 460 9.47 1.75 40.47
C MET A 460 10.70 2.54 40.04
N VAL A 461 10.94 2.63 38.73
CA VAL A 461 11.97 3.50 38.13
C VAL A 461 11.38 4.88 37.86
N THR A 462 11.94 5.90 38.48
CA THR A 462 11.44 7.28 38.44
C THR A 462 12.21 8.18 37.46
N ALA A 463 13.47 7.84 37.17
CA ALA A 463 14.29 8.51 36.15
C ALA A 463 15.33 7.53 35.57
N ALA A 464 15.72 7.74 34.31
CA ALA A 464 16.67 6.88 33.62
C ALA A 464 17.53 7.66 32.60
N THR A 465 18.84 7.39 32.61
CA THR A 465 19.80 7.74 31.56
C THR A 465 20.59 6.48 31.18
N ALA A 466 21.44 6.54 30.16
CA ALA A 466 22.25 5.38 29.75
C ALA A 466 23.22 4.86 30.85
N THR A 467 23.51 5.68 31.86
CA THR A 467 24.48 5.37 32.93
C THR A 467 23.94 5.51 34.35
N SER A 468 22.69 5.93 34.52
CA SER A 468 22.07 6.09 35.85
C SER A 468 20.58 5.78 35.86
N LEU A 469 20.12 5.09 36.90
CA LEU A 469 18.70 4.90 37.22
C LEU A 469 18.40 5.47 38.61
N THR A 470 17.23 6.09 38.77
CA THR A 470 16.69 6.49 40.07
C THR A 470 15.47 5.66 40.39
N VAL A 471 15.50 4.90 41.47
CA VAL A 471 14.43 3.97 41.87
C VAL A 471 13.97 4.23 43.31
N SER A 472 12.74 3.83 43.63
CA SER A 472 12.26 3.82 45.02
C SER A 472 12.19 2.40 45.56
N VAL A 473 12.70 2.17 46.77
CA VAL A 473 12.67 0.84 47.43
C VAL A 473 11.20 0.42 47.65
N PRO A 474 10.75 -0.72 47.10
CA PRO A 474 9.36 -1.14 47.19
C PRO A 474 9.01 -1.67 48.59
N GLY A 475 7.72 -1.60 48.95
CA GLY A 475 7.22 -2.24 50.17
C GLY A 475 7.38 -3.76 50.10
N GLY A 476 7.87 -4.38 51.19
CA GLY A 476 8.14 -5.83 51.23
C GLY A 476 9.49 -6.25 50.62
N ALA A 477 10.34 -5.31 50.19
CA ALA A 477 11.70 -5.61 49.75
C ALA A 477 12.51 -6.29 50.86
N ALA A 478 13.29 -7.32 50.51
CA ALA A 478 14.27 -7.93 51.40
C ALA A 478 15.68 -7.42 51.10
N SER A 479 16.56 -7.40 52.11
CA SER A 479 17.98 -7.12 51.92
C SER A 479 18.59 -8.13 50.94
N GLY A 480 19.40 -7.65 50.00
CA GLY A 480 19.99 -8.48 48.95
C GLY A 480 20.50 -7.67 47.77
N ALA A 481 21.00 -8.36 46.75
CA ALA A 481 21.47 -7.72 45.54
C ALA A 481 20.32 -7.06 44.75
N ILE A 482 20.65 -6.00 44.03
CA ILE A 482 19.77 -5.32 43.08
C ILE A 482 19.93 -6.02 41.74
N TYR A 483 18.81 -6.38 41.12
CA TYR A 483 18.78 -7.00 39.80
C TYR A 483 18.08 -6.07 38.81
N ILE A 484 18.70 -5.88 37.65
CA ILE A 484 18.18 -5.04 36.57
C ILE A 484 18.02 -5.89 35.33
N THR A 485 16.83 -5.86 34.75
CA THR A 485 16.55 -6.39 33.41
C THR A 485 16.27 -5.23 32.47
N THR A 486 17.00 -5.19 31.36
CA THR A 486 16.69 -4.34 30.21
C THR A 486 16.45 -5.23 29.00
N SER A 487 16.07 -4.64 27.86
CA SER A 487 16.12 -5.34 26.57
C SER A 487 17.52 -5.86 26.22
N GLY A 488 18.55 -5.34 26.90
CA GLY A 488 19.96 -5.68 26.77
C GLY A 488 20.39 -6.98 27.47
N GLY A 489 19.53 -7.55 28.33
CA GLY A 489 19.88 -8.63 29.23
C GLY A 489 19.84 -8.19 30.69
N ASN A 490 20.56 -8.90 31.56
CA ASN A 490 20.41 -8.79 33.00
C ASN A 490 21.71 -8.38 33.69
N ALA A 491 21.61 -7.54 34.71
CA ALA A 491 22.69 -7.18 35.61
C ALA A 491 22.34 -7.52 37.05
N LEU A 492 23.32 -7.99 37.81
CA LEU A 492 23.22 -8.18 39.25
C LEU A 492 24.30 -7.33 39.92
N SER A 493 23.93 -6.58 40.97
CA SER A 493 24.89 -5.75 41.69
C SER A 493 25.89 -6.60 42.49
N ALA A 494 27.15 -6.18 42.53
CA ALA A 494 28.18 -6.88 43.31
C ALA A 494 27.96 -6.77 44.83
N GLY A 495 27.40 -5.65 45.30
CA GLY A 495 27.01 -5.44 46.70
C GLY A 495 25.51 -5.65 46.92
N SER A 496 25.14 -5.94 48.16
CA SER A 496 23.73 -6.01 48.59
C SER A 496 23.24 -4.64 49.08
N PHE A 497 22.02 -4.29 48.74
CA PHE A 497 21.29 -3.22 49.40
C PHE A 497 20.70 -3.75 50.72
N THR A 498 20.95 -3.05 51.82
CA THR A 498 20.38 -3.40 53.12
C THR A 498 19.05 -2.67 53.28
N VAL A 499 17.94 -3.40 53.24
CA VAL A 499 16.64 -2.81 53.56
C VAL A 499 16.63 -2.50 55.05
N SER A 500 16.78 -1.21 55.37
CA SER A 500 16.77 -0.73 56.75
C SER A 500 15.33 -0.77 57.23
N THR A 501 15.03 -1.70 58.12
CA THR A 501 13.83 -1.61 58.95
C THR A 501 14.07 -0.51 59.98
N SER A 502 13.99 0.77 59.58
CA SER A 502 14.04 1.87 60.54
C SER A 502 12.82 1.76 61.45
N GLY A 503 13.02 1.13 62.61
CA GLY A 503 11.99 0.82 63.59
C GLY A 503 11.94 -0.62 64.08
N GLY A 504 13.02 -1.42 64.02
CA GLY A 504 13.11 -2.69 64.76
C GLY A 504 11.93 -3.64 64.52
N SER A 505 11.47 -3.77 63.27
CA SER A 505 10.31 -4.60 62.94
C SER A 505 10.71 -6.07 62.96
N SER A 506 10.76 -6.65 64.16
CA SER A 506 10.71 -8.09 64.36
C SER A 506 9.41 -8.64 63.74
N VAL A 507 9.43 -9.93 63.35
CA VAL A 507 8.21 -10.63 62.88
C VAL A 507 7.10 -10.37 63.91
N PRO A 508 5.88 -10.01 63.46
CA PRO A 508 4.77 -9.84 64.38
C PRO A 508 4.53 -11.15 65.16
N THR A 509 3.96 -11.04 66.35
CA THR A 509 3.43 -12.22 67.05
C THR A 509 1.95 -12.02 67.31
N ILE A 510 1.18 -13.11 67.35
CA ILE A 510 -0.23 -13.08 67.77
C ILE A 510 -0.32 -13.94 69.04
N THR A 511 -0.57 -13.30 70.17
CA THR A 511 -0.73 -13.97 71.46
C THR A 511 -2.16 -14.44 71.67
N SER A 512 -3.14 -13.62 71.29
CA SER A 512 -4.56 -13.94 71.43
C SER A 512 -5.42 -13.06 70.53
N PHE A 513 -6.69 -13.42 70.38
CA PHE A 513 -7.72 -12.58 69.79
C PHE A 513 -9.03 -12.79 70.54
N SER A 514 -9.86 -11.74 70.63
CA SER A 514 -11.15 -11.78 71.33
C SER A 514 -12.18 -10.89 70.63
N PRO A 515 -13.44 -11.35 70.45
CA PRO A 515 -13.95 -12.69 70.78
C PRO A 515 -13.32 -13.79 69.90
N THR A 516 -13.38 -15.05 70.33
CA THR A 516 -12.87 -16.21 69.55
C THR A 516 -13.86 -16.71 68.50
N SER A 517 -15.08 -16.16 68.49
CA SER A 517 -16.12 -16.46 67.50
C SER A 517 -16.98 -15.23 67.22
N GLY A 518 -17.59 -15.20 66.04
CA GLY A 518 -18.47 -14.11 65.60
C GLY A 518 -18.86 -14.24 64.13
N ALA A 519 -19.90 -13.53 63.70
CA ALA A 519 -20.25 -13.42 62.28
C ALA A 519 -19.47 -12.30 61.58
N ALA A 520 -19.60 -12.22 60.25
CA ALA A 520 -19.15 -11.06 59.49
C ALA A 520 -19.68 -9.76 60.12
N GLY A 521 -18.82 -8.74 60.20
CA GLY A 521 -19.09 -7.48 60.89
C GLY A 521 -18.73 -7.46 62.38
N THR A 522 -18.43 -8.61 63.01
CA THR A 522 -17.96 -8.63 64.40
C THR A 522 -16.60 -7.94 64.53
N THR A 523 -16.47 -7.04 65.50
CA THR A 523 -15.18 -6.42 65.85
C THR A 523 -14.35 -7.39 66.69
N VAL A 524 -13.11 -7.64 66.25
CA VAL A 524 -12.16 -8.54 66.90
C VAL A 524 -10.91 -7.74 67.28
N THR A 525 -10.49 -7.87 68.54
CA THR A 525 -9.21 -7.33 69.01
C THR A 525 -8.16 -8.42 68.96
N ILE A 526 -7.10 -8.21 68.18
CA ILE A 526 -5.93 -9.10 68.07
C ILE A 526 -4.82 -8.52 68.94
N THR A 527 -4.31 -9.33 69.88
CA THR A 527 -3.23 -8.94 70.80
C THR A 527 -1.94 -9.65 70.41
N GLY A 528 -0.83 -8.92 70.42
CA GLY A 528 0.45 -9.41 69.93
C GLY A 528 1.61 -8.46 70.17
N THR A 529 2.66 -8.59 69.37
CA THR A 529 3.81 -7.68 69.37
C THR A 529 4.26 -7.35 67.95
N ASN A 530 5.01 -6.25 67.81
CA ASN A 530 5.61 -5.78 66.55
C ASN A 530 4.60 -5.48 65.44
N PHE A 531 3.39 -5.04 65.80
CA PHE A 531 2.45 -4.48 64.85
C PHE A 531 2.85 -3.06 64.46
N SER A 532 2.48 -2.62 63.26
CA SER A 532 2.66 -1.22 62.89
C SER A 532 1.63 -0.36 63.64
N THR A 533 2.04 0.78 64.16
CA THR A 533 1.12 1.77 64.76
C THR A 533 0.25 2.47 63.72
N THR A 534 0.54 2.31 62.42
CA THR A 534 -0.27 2.82 61.31
C THR A 534 -1.20 1.72 60.81
N PRO A 535 -2.54 1.85 60.91
CA PRO A 535 -3.49 0.79 60.50
C PRO A 535 -3.29 0.27 59.07
N ALA A 536 -3.05 1.15 58.11
CA ALA A 536 -2.84 0.80 56.70
C ALA A 536 -1.59 -0.06 56.42
N ASN A 537 -0.65 -0.12 57.38
CA ASN A 537 0.59 -0.90 57.27
C ASN A 537 0.47 -2.30 57.91
N ASN A 538 -0.72 -2.67 58.40
CA ASN A 538 -1.02 -4.02 58.89
C ASN A 538 -2.06 -4.66 57.96
N SER A 539 -1.73 -5.79 57.37
CA SER A 539 -2.70 -6.61 56.63
C SER A 539 -3.17 -7.76 57.52
N VAL A 540 -4.48 -7.88 57.74
CA VAL A 540 -5.06 -8.94 58.57
C VAL A 540 -5.99 -9.80 57.73
N THR A 541 -5.91 -11.13 57.87
CA THR A 541 -6.80 -12.06 57.19
C THR A 541 -7.42 -13.07 58.15
N PHE A 542 -8.67 -13.47 57.90
CA PHE A 542 -9.35 -14.59 58.55
C PHE A 542 -9.41 -15.76 57.56
N SER A 543 -8.57 -16.77 57.75
CA SER A 543 -8.45 -17.94 56.84
C SER A 543 -8.30 -17.52 55.36
N GLY A 544 -7.52 -16.46 55.11
CA GLY A 544 -7.24 -15.92 53.77
C GLY A 544 -8.17 -14.79 53.31
N THR A 545 -9.32 -14.54 53.96
CA THR A 545 -10.20 -13.41 53.64
C THR A 545 -9.71 -12.13 54.31
N ALA A 546 -9.38 -11.09 53.53
CA ALA A 546 -8.83 -9.83 54.03
C ALA A 546 -9.83 -9.04 54.88
N ALA A 547 -9.37 -8.60 56.06
CA ALA A 547 -10.13 -7.83 57.04
C ALA A 547 -9.71 -6.36 57.07
N THR A 548 -10.63 -5.49 57.45
CA THR A 548 -10.34 -4.06 57.64
C THR A 548 -9.78 -3.81 59.04
N VAL A 549 -8.58 -3.21 59.12
CA VAL A 549 -7.96 -2.74 60.36
C VAL A 549 -8.44 -1.32 60.66
N THR A 550 -9.16 -1.16 61.77
CA THR A 550 -9.79 0.12 62.17
C THR A 550 -8.96 0.90 63.19
N ALA A 551 -8.13 0.21 63.98
CA ALA A 551 -7.18 0.83 64.90
C ALA A 551 -5.94 -0.06 65.08
N ALA A 552 -4.78 0.55 65.29
CA ALA A 552 -3.52 -0.17 65.46
C ALA A 552 -2.61 0.49 66.50
N THR A 553 -2.03 -0.33 67.37
CA THR A 553 -0.90 0.01 68.25
C THR A 553 0.19 -1.05 68.05
N ALA A 554 1.37 -0.87 68.66
CA ALA A 554 2.45 -1.85 68.54
C ALA A 554 2.11 -3.26 69.09
N THR A 555 1.05 -3.38 69.91
CA THR A 555 0.66 -4.63 70.59
C THR A 555 -0.81 -5.01 70.42
N SER A 556 -1.61 -4.20 69.72
CA SER A 556 -3.04 -4.47 69.52
C SER A 556 -3.54 -3.98 68.17
N LEU A 557 -4.31 -4.81 67.47
CA LEU A 557 -5.07 -4.43 66.28
C LEU A 557 -6.56 -4.60 66.55
N THR A 558 -7.37 -3.63 66.13
CA THR A 558 -8.83 -3.75 66.10
C THR A 558 -9.27 -3.96 64.66
N VAL A 559 -9.86 -5.10 64.37
CA VAL A 559 -10.26 -5.50 63.02
C VAL A 559 -11.73 -5.87 62.95
N THR A 560 -12.33 -5.75 61.77
CA THR A 560 -13.73 -6.19 61.54
C THR A 560 -13.72 -7.47 60.71
N VAL A 561 -14.44 -8.50 61.15
CA VAL A 561 -14.54 -9.77 60.41
C VAL A 561 -15.17 -9.53 59.04
N PRO A 562 -14.51 -9.86 57.92
CA PRO A 562 -15.00 -9.54 56.59
C PRO A 562 -16.15 -10.47 56.17
N SER A 563 -16.97 -10.00 55.22
CA SER A 563 -17.94 -10.85 54.54
C SER A 563 -17.23 -11.99 53.80
N GLY A 564 -17.69 -13.23 53.97
CA GLY A 564 -17.04 -14.40 53.36
C GLY A 564 -15.80 -14.90 54.11
N ALA A 565 -15.57 -14.47 55.35
CA ALA A 565 -14.61 -15.14 56.24
C ALA A 565 -15.05 -16.58 56.51
N THR A 566 -14.10 -17.51 56.56
CA THR A 566 -14.33 -18.90 56.98
C THR A 566 -13.64 -19.18 58.32
N THR A 567 -14.12 -20.21 59.04
CA THR A 567 -13.48 -20.64 60.29
C THR A 567 -12.03 -21.05 60.03
N GLY A 568 -11.09 -20.48 60.78
CA GLY A 568 -9.67 -20.77 60.62
C GLY A 568 -8.78 -19.78 61.37
N ALA A 569 -7.46 -19.93 61.18
CA ALA A 569 -6.47 -19.06 61.81
C ALA A 569 -6.56 -17.61 61.32
N VAL A 570 -6.15 -16.68 62.18
CA VAL A 570 -6.01 -15.26 61.87
C VAL A 570 -4.54 -14.98 61.55
N SER A 571 -4.26 -14.32 60.43
CA SER A 571 -2.90 -13.92 60.06
C SER A 571 -2.74 -12.41 60.06
N VAL A 572 -1.59 -11.92 60.51
CA VAL A 572 -1.20 -10.51 60.51
C VAL A 572 0.13 -10.37 59.77
N THR A 573 0.14 -9.60 58.69
CA THR A 573 1.34 -9.27 57.92
C THR A 573 1.71 -7.81 58.13
N THR A 574 2.98 -7.58 58.47
CA THR A 574 3.60 -6.26 58.55
C THR A 574 4.85 -6.22 57.67
N ALA A 575 5.53 -5.07 57.63
CA ALA A 575 6.86 -4.98 56.99
C ALA A 575 7.90 -5.94 57.59
N GLY A 576 7.72 -6.40 58.84
CA GLY A 576 8.61 -7.35 59.50
C GLY A 576 8.33 -8.83 59.20
N GLY A 577 7.24 -9.16 58.50
CA GLY A 577 6.83 -10.53 58.17
C GLY A 577 5.39 -10.86 58.56
N THR A 578 5.03 -12.14 58.52
CA THR A 578 3.67 -12.63 58.80
C THR A 578 3.64 -13.48 60.06
N ALA A 579 2.67 -13.21 60.93
CA ALA A 579 2.30 -14.03 62.08
C ALA A 579 0.98 -14.75 61.78
N THR A 580 0.81 -15.96 62.29
CA THR A 580 -0.46 -16.70 62.26
C THR A 580 -0.81 -17.13 63.68
N SER A 581 -2.07 -16.97 64.07
CA SER A 581 -2.55 -17.31 65.41
C SER A 581 -2.52 -18.82 65.66
N ALA A 582 -2.23 -19.23 66.89
CA ALA A 582 -2.26 -20.64 67.28
C ALA A 582 -3.69 -21.22 67.34
N GLY A 583 -4.68 -20.39 67.71
CA GLY A 583 -6.10 -20.75 67.70
C GLY A 583 -6.79 -20.35 66.39
N SER A 584 -7.91 -21.01 66.10
CA SER A 584 -8.80 -20.62 64.99
C SER A 584 -9.92 -19.69 65.50
N PHE A 585 -10.24 -18.66 64.72
CA PHE A 585 -11.47 -17.90 64.90
C PHE A 585 -12.64 -18.68 64.31
N THR A 586 -13.69 -18.94 65.10
CA THR A 586 -14.88 -19.62 64.62
C THR A 586 -15.84 -18.61 64.00
N VAL A 587 -15.98 -18.65 62.68
CA VAL A 587 -17.00 -17.85 62.00
C VAL A 587 -18.35 -18.48 62.29
N SER A 588 -19.17 -17.77 63.07
CA SER A 588 -20.52 -18.20 63.39
C SER A 588 -21.38 -18.08 62.14
N THR A 589 -21.64 -19.20 61.47
CA THR A 589 -22.74 -19.30 60.51
C THR A 589 -24.03 -19.20 61.31
N GLY A 590 -24.93 -18.30 60.92
CA GLY A 590 -26.23 -18.17 61.57
C GLY A 590 -26.89 -19.55 61.62
N THR A 591 -27.23 -20.04 62.82
CA THR A 591 -27.92 -21.32 62.97
C THR A 591 -29.40 -21.07 62.75
N LEU A 592 -30.00 -21.80 61.80
CA LEU A 592 -31.45 -21.79 61.60
C LEU A 592 -32.09 -22.61 62.74
N ASN A 593 -32.59 -21.93 63.77
CA ASN A 593 -33.49 -22.57 64.73
C ASN A 593 -34.91 -22.48 64.17
N SER A 594 -35.48 -23.64 63.84
CA SER A 594 -36.91 -23.75 63.50
C SER A 594 -37.66 -24.28 64.72
N SER A 595 -38.34 -23.38 65.42
CA SER A 595 -39.38 -23.76 66.38
C SER A 595 -40.61 -22.88 66.16
N GLY A 596 -41.77 -23.52 66.00
CA GLY A 596 -43.07 -22.82 65.99
C GLY A 596 -43.31 -21.80 64.87
N GLY A 597 -42.78 -22.03 63.65
CA GLY A 597 -43.10 -21.17 62.50
C GLY A 597 -42.35 -19.83 62.46
N THR A 598 -41.29 -19.65 63.26
CA THR A 598 -40.40 -18.49 63.17
C THR A 598 -38.98 -18.95 62.82
N LEU A 599 -38.38 -18.33 61.81
CA LEU A 599 -36.96 -18.44 61.49
C LEU A 599 -36.23 -17.30 62.20
N THR A 600 -35.55 -17.60 63.29
CA THR A 600 -34.67 -16.66 63.99
C THR A 600 -33.23 -16.83 63.51
N PHE A 601 -32.56 -15.73 63.19
CA PHE A 601 -31.15 -15.73 62.81
C PHE A 601 -30.29 -15.32 64.01
N SER A 602 -29.23 -16.08 64.28
CA SER A 602 -28.31 -15.75 65.37
C SER A 602 -27.50 -14.47 65.12
N ASN A 603 -27.51 -13.95 63.89
CA ASN A 603 -26.92 -12.68 63.46
C ASN A 603 -27.81 -12.03 62.38
N PRO A 604 -27.77 -10.70 62.18
CA PRO A 604 -28.53 -10.06 61.13
C PRO A 604 -28.16 -10.60 59.75
N VAL A 605 -29.15 -10.97 58.95
CA VAL A 605 -28.97 -11.43 57.57
C VAL A 605 -29.32 -10.31 56.61
N LYS A 606 -28.44 -10.08 55.63
CA LYS A 606 -28.58 -9.03 54.63
C LYS A 606 -29.53 -9.49 53.51
N LEU A 607 -30.65 -8.80 53.32
CA LEU A 607 -31.52 -9.00 52.16
C LEU A 607 -31.10 -8.03 51.05
N VAL A 608 -30.57 -8.55 49.95
CA VAL A 608 -30.11 -7.74 48.81
C VAL A 608 -31.28 -7.53 47.84
N TYR A 609 -31.64 -6.26 47.59
CA TYR A 609 -32.68 -5.87 46.63
C TYR A 609 -32.04 -5.42 45.31
N GLY A 610 -32.32 -6.11 44.22
CA GLY A 610 -31.85 -5.73 42.89
C GLY A 610 -32.59 -4.50 42.35
N GLY A 611 -32.15 -3.30 42.73
CA GLY A 611 -32.79 -2.06 42.26
C GLY A 611 -32.19 -0.75 42.79
N GLY A 612 -31.05 -0.77 43.49
CA GLY A 612 -30.39 0.45 43.97
C GLY A 612 -30.99 1.06 45.24
N LEU A 613 -31.74 0.30 46.05
CA LEU A 613 -32.12 0.67 47.42
C LEU A 613 -31.13 0.09 48.45
N PRO A 614 -30.97 0.71 49.63
CA PRO A 614 -30.01 0.24 50.64
C PRO A 614 -30.42 -1.12 51.21
N ASP A 615 -29.41 -1.95 51.46
CA ASP A 615 -29.56 -3.27 52.08
C ASP A 615 -30.24 -3.18 53.45
N ILE A 616 -31.14 -4.13 53.75
CA ILE A 616 -31.83 -4.23 55.05
C ILE A 616 -31.31 -5.45 55.81
N ASP A 617 -30.89 -5.22 57.05
CA ASP A 617 -30.50 -6.26 57.99
C ASP A 617 -31.73 -6.82 58.73
N VAL A 618 -31.96 -8.14 58.64
CA VAL A 618 -33.12 -8.80 59.25
C VAL A 618 -32.67 -9.85 60.26
N THR A 619 -33.21 -9.79 61.47
CA THR A 619 -32.83 -10.66 62.60
C THR A 619 -33.84 -11.80 62.87
N SER A 620 -35.07 -11.71 62.36
CA SER A 620 -36.04 -12.81 62.39
C SER A 620 -37.11 -12.69 61.29
N LEU A 621 -37.64 -13.82 60.84
CA LEU A 621 -38.80 -13.93 59.94
C LEU A 621 -39.86 -14.81 60.63
N SER A 622 -41.07 -14.30 60.83
CA SER A 622 -42.16 -15.04 61.48
C SER A 622 -43.28 -15.38 60.50
N PHE A 623 -43.85 -16.59 60.60
CA PHE A 623 -44.97 -17.06 59.80
C PHE A 623 -46.18 -17.39 60.71
N PRO A 624 -47.40 -17.01 60.33
CA PRO A 624 -48.52 -17.00 61.27
C PRO A 624 -49.18 -18.35 61.62
N SER A 625 -48.78 -19.51 61.06
CA SER A 625 -49.24 -20.85 61.54
C SER A 625 -48.47 -22.04 60.92
N PRO A 626 -48.48 -23.24 61.54
CA PRO A 626 -47.71 -24.40 61.06
C PRO A 626 -48.58 -25.46 60.33
N VAL A 627 -48.51 -25.63 59.00
CA VAL A 627 -48.94 -26.91 58.34
C VAL A 627 -48.39 -27.15 56.91
N SER A 628 -47.96 -28.41 56.68
CA SER A 628 -47.93 -29.30 55.49
C SER A 628 -47.61 -28.79 54.07
N ASP A 629 -46.40 -29.14 53.62
CA ASP A 629 -45.90 -29.68 52.33
C ASP A 629 -46.57 -29.41 50.96
N THR A 630 -47.53 -28.49 50.77
CA THR A 630 -48.05 -28.24 49.39
C THR A 630 -48.60 -26.84 49.11
N GLY A 631 -48.25 -25.82 49.91
CA GLY A 631 -48.68 -24.43 49.68
C GLY A 631 -47.54 -23.44 49.81
N GLY A 632 -47.40 -22.54 48.84
CA GLY A 632 -46.37 -21.50 48.82
C GLY A 632 -46.47 -20.50 49.99
N TYR A 633 -45.33 -19.91 50.37
CA TYR A 633 -45.19 -18.96 51.46
C TYR A 633 -45.73 -17.56 51.11
N VAL A 634 -46.39 -16.89 52.05
CA VAL A 634 -46.80 -15.48 51.97
C VAL A 634 -45.96 -14.66 52.95
N ILE A 635 -45.30 -13.61 52.47
CA ILE A 635 -44.64 -12.60 53.33
C ILE A 635 -45.58 -11.39 53.38
N ASN A 636 -46.13 -11.09 54.56
CA ASN A 636 -46.91 -9.87 54.78
C ASN A 636 -46.00 -8.83 55.43
N GLN A 637 -45.51 -7.86 54.65
CA GLN A 637 -44.97 -6.63 55.22
C GLN A 637 -46.15 -5.69 55.46
N GLY A 638 -46.39 -5.36 56.73
CA GLY A 638 -47.45 -4.43 57.11
C GLY A 638 -47.31 -3.11 56.34
N GLY A 639 -48.33 -2.77 55.58
CA GLY A 639 -48.51 -1.45 54.95
C GLY A 639 -47.98 -1.34 53.52
N GLY A 640 -48.82 -1.70 52.53
CA GLY A 640 -48.61 -1.37 51.12
C GLY A 640 -48.55 -2.60 50.21
N SER A 641 -49.56 -2.76 49.36
CA SER A 641 -49.84 -3.95 48.54
C SER A 641 -48.70 -4.35 47.59
N GLY A 642 -48.05 -5.49 47.87
CA GLY A 642 -47.19 -6.21 46.93
C GLY A 642 -47.15 -7.70 47.31
N TYR A 643 -47.51 -8.59 46.37
CA TYR A 643 -47.49 -10.05 46.58
C TYR A 643 -46.30 -10.66 45.83
N ALA A 644 -45.52 -11.53 46.48
CA ALA A 644 -44.51 -12.37 45.84
C ALA A 644 -44.93 -13.84 45.92
N TRP A 645 -44.86 -14.56 44.80
CA TRP A 645 -45.16 -16.00 44.72
C TRP A 645 -43.90 -16.79 44.34
N LEU A 646 -43.66 -17.91 45.02
CA LEU A 646 -42.64 -18.90 44.66
C LEU A 646 -43.31 -20.03 43.87
N MET A 647 -42.82 -20.35 42.67
CA MET A 647 -43.31 -21.50 41.89
C MET A 647 -42.45 -22.76 42.12
N PRO A 648 -43.01 -23.99 42.16
CA PRO A 648 -42.31 -25.17 42.69
C PRO A 648 -41.47 -25.99 41.68
N SER A 649 -41.29 -25.54 40.44
CA SER A 649 -40.87 -26.43 39.35
C SER A 649 -39.42 -26.29 38.85
N ILE A 650 -38.52 -25.70 39.63
CA ILE A 650 -37.08 -25.79 39.37
C ILE A 650 -36.39 -26.27 40.66
N PRO A 651 -35.72 -27.43 40.67
CA PRO A 651 -34.84 -27.78 41.79
C PRO A 651 -33.82 -26.65 41.94
N PRO A 652 -33.58 -26.10 43.15
CA PRO A 652 -32.56 -25.09 43.31
C PRO A 652 -31.24 -25.65 42.78
N LEU A 653 -30.74 -25.07 41.69
CA LEU A 653 -29.40 -25.34 41.19
C LEU A 653 -28.43 -24.76 42.21
N VAL A 654 -28.10 -25.57 43.21
CA VAL A 654 -26.99 -25.33 44.13
C VAL A 654 -25.71 -25.66 43.36
N TYR A 655 -25.04 -24.64 42.85
CA TYR A 655 -23.66 -24.78 42.37
C TYR A 655 -22.71 -24.15 43.39
N GLY A 656 -21.91 -25.00 44.06
CA GLY A 656 -20.59 -24.64 44.59
C GLY A 656 -20.50 -24.09 46.01
N GLN A 657 -20.29 -25.01 46.97
CA GLN A 657 -19.43 -24.96 48.17
C GLN A 657 -19.09 -23.62 48.85
N ASN A 658 -19.35 -23.59 50.17
CA ASN A 658 -18.67 -22.79 51.20
C ASN A 658 -18.59 -21.27 50.97
N ASN A 659 -19.71 -20.54 51.18
CA ASN A 659 -19.75 -19.21 51.80
C ASN A 659 -21.17 -18.65 51.70
N GLY A 660 -21.83 -18.42 52.84
CA GLY A 660 -23.04 -17.59 52.99
C GLY A 660 -24.25 -17.98 52.13
N ALA A 661 -25.35 -18.42 52.75
CA ALA A 661 -26.60 -18.65 52.03
C ALA A 661 -27.13 -17.31 51.45
N ILE A 662 -26.88 -17.07 50.16
CA ILE A 662 -27.57 -16.04 49.37
C ILE A 662 -28.79 -16.72 48.73
N LEU A 663 -29.99 -16.36 49.19
CA LEU A 663 -31.24 -16.75 48.55
C LEU A 663 -31.49 -15.84 47.35
N TYR A 664 -31.34 -16.37 46.13
CA TYR A 664 -31.75 -15.69 44.91
C TYR A 664 -33.26 -15.83 44.73
N PHE A 665 -33.99 -14.73 44.77
CA PHE A 665 -35.38 -14.68 44.34
C PHE A 665 -35.43 -14.35 42.84
N SER A 666 -35.93 -15.26 42.01
CA SER A 666 -36.42 -14.86 40.68
C SER A 666 -37.70 -14.06 40.89
N THR A 667 -37.61 -12.73 40.85
CA THR A 667 -38.81 -11.89 40.96
C THR A 667 -39.07 -11.17 39.65
N TYR A 668 -40.23 -11.48 39.07
CA TYR A 668 -40.97 -10.57 38.20
C TYR A 668 -41.26 -9.31 39.01
N ALA A 669 -40.48 -8.25 38.80
CA ALA A 669 -40.79 -6.93 39.35
C ALA A 669 -41.69 -6.16 38.36
N ARG A 670 -42.92 -5.86 38.77
CA ARG A 670 -43.79 -4.89 38.06
C ARG A 670 -43.30 -3.47 38.35
N LEU A 671 -42.95 -2.75 37.29
CA LEU A 671 -42.89 -1.29 37.26
C LEU A 671 -43.86 -0.81 36.19
N GLY A 672 -44.91 -0.11 36.60
CA GLY A 672 -45.75 0.68 35.68
C GLY A 672 -46.79 -0.10 34.87
N SER A 673 -47.91 0.57 34.60
CA SER A 673 -49.18 0.04 34.11
C SER A 673 -49.26 -0.16 32.58
N THR A 674 -48.30 -0.85 31.96
CA THR A 674 -48.35 -1.14 30.51
C THR A 674 -48.35 -2.65 30.23
N ASN A 675 -49.40 -3.13 29.56
CA ASN A 675 -49.53 -4.51 29.09
C ASN A 675 -48.41 -4.81 28.07
N LEU A 676 -47.46 -5.68 28.43
CA LEU A 676 -46.42 -6.17 27.51
C LEU A 676 -46.86 -7.52 26.92
N THR A 677 -46.99 -7.55 25.60
CA THR A 677 -47.11 -8.75 24.76
C THR A 677 -45.85 -8.86 23.92
N GLY A 678 -45.19 -10.02 23.90
CA GLY A 678 -43.92 -10.21 23.17
C GLY A 678 -43.59 -11.68 22.91
N ILE A 679 -42.51 -11.91 22.17
CA ILE A 679 -42.00 -13.27 21.87
C ILE A 679 -40.59 -13.40 22.45
N PHE A 680 -40.37 -14.46 23.23
CA PHE A 680 -39.06 -14.82 23.77
C PHE A 680 -38.37 -15.81 22.84
N ILE A 681 -37.10 -15.55 22.52
CA ILE A 681 -36.25 -16.45 21.72
C ILE A 681 -35.29 -17.17 22.68
N ASP A 682 -35.38 -18.50 22.73
CA ASP A 682 -34.39 -19.31 23.45
C ASP A 682 -33.48 -20.03 22.44
N THR A 683 -32.21 -19.62 22.43
CA THR A 683 -31.16 -20.14 21.54
C THR A 683 -30.23 -21.13 22.24
N THR A 684 -30.42 -21.37 23.54
CA THR A 684 -29.40 -22.03 24.39
C THR A 684 -29.69 -23.47 24.79
N MET A 685 -30.70 -24.11 24.22
CA MET A 685 -30.99 -25.50 24.56
C MET A 685 -30.29 -26.49 23.63
N GLY A 686 -29.62 -27.49 24.22
CA GLY A 686 -29.15 -28.69 23.53
C GLY A 686 -30.30 -29.51 22.92
N PRO A 687 -30.02 -30.68 22.32
CA PRO A 687 -30.96 -31.40 21.44
C PRO A 687 -32.30 -31.66 22.14
N TYR A 688 -33.38 -31.09 21.60
CA TYR A 688 -34.75 -31.33 22.07
C TYR A 688 -35.45 -32.33 21.14
N SER A 689 -36.25 -33.23 21.71
CA SER A 689 -37.13 -34.14 20.96
C SER A 689 -38.51 -33.51 20.82
N ASP A 690 -39.00 -33.32 19.59
CA ASP A 690 -40.39 -32.90 19.39
C ASP A 690 -41.39 -33.97 19.90
N ALA A 691 -42.69 -33.67 19.84
CA ALA A 691 -43.74 -34.60 20.29
C ALA A 691 -43.76 -35.94 19.52
N ASN A 692 -42.97 -36.07 18.46
CA ASN A 692 -42.79 -37.28 17.66
C ASN A 692 -41.41 -37.95 17.88
N GLY A 693 -40.55 -37.41 18.74
CA GLY A 693 -39.31 -38.05 19.19
C GLY A 693 -38.05 -37.76 18.38
N TYR A 694 -38.05 -36.78 17.46
CA TYR A 694 -36.84 -36.44 16.69
C TYR A 694 -35.98 -35.38 17.38
N ALA A 695 -34.72 -35.69 17.67
CA ALA A 695 -33.74 -34.78 18.25
C ALA A 695 -33.26 -33.76 17.22
N ASN A 696 -33.50 -32.47 17.46
CA ASN A 696 -33.10 -31.40 16.56
C ASN A 696 -32.40 -30.25 17.31
N ASN A 697 -31.31 -29.72 16.72
CA ASN A 697 -30.66 -28.48 17.16
C ASN A 697 -31.42 -27.28 16.57
N GLY A 698 -32.52 -26.90 17.21
CA GLY A 698 -33.46 -25.89 16.70
C GLY A 698 -33.71 -24.72 17.64
N VAL A 699 -34.28 -23.64 17.11
CA VAL A 699 -34.67 -22.44 17.89
C VAL A 699 -36.13 -22.56 18.33
N ARG A 700 -36.40 -22.31 19.62
CA ARG A 700 -37.76 -22.30 20.18
C ARG A 700 -38.25 -20.87 20.40
N LEU A 701 -39.44 -20.57 19.89
CA LEU A 701 -40.11 -19.28 20.06
C LEU A 701 -41.35 -19.44 20.93
N THR A 702 -41.45 -18.66 22.02
CA THR A 702 -42.57 -18.75 22.96
C THR A 702 -43.22 -17.38 23.19
N PRO A 703 -44.53 -17.22 22.92
CA PRO A 703 -45.24 -15.99 23.20
C PRO A 703 -45.54 -15.83 24.70
N PHE A 704 -45.53 -14.59 25.17
CA PHE A 704 -46.03 -14.22 26.49
C PHE A 704 -46.98 -13.03 26.39
N ALA A 705 -48.04 -13.08 27.21
CA ALA A 705 -48.96 -11.98 27.39
C ALA A 705 -49.20 -11.78 28.88
N ASN A 706 -48.96 -10.57 29.39
CA ASN A 706 -49.24 -10.20 30.78
C ASN A 706 -48.60 -11.13 31.85
N GLY A 707 -47.38 -11.61 31.60
CA GLY A 707 -46.64 -12.45 32.55
C GLY A 707 -47.18 -13.88 32.73
N GLN A 708 -48.04 -14.34 31.82
CA GLN A 708 -48.48 -15.73 31.72
C GLN A 708 -47.96 -16.28 30.38
N GLY A 709 -47.24 -17.40 30.41
CA GLY A 709 -46.87 -18.10 29.17
C GLY A 709 -48.11 -18.70 28.54
N THR A 710 -48.42 -18.33 27.30
CA THR A 710 -49.54 -18.94 26.57
C THR A 710 -49.11 -20.29 26.00
N THR A 711 -49.98 -21.31 26.05
CA THR A 711 -49.71 -22.64 25.50
C THR A 711 -49.63 -22.60 23.98
N GLY A 712 -48.41 -22.77 23.45
CA GLY A 712 -48.12 -22.88 22.02
C GLY A 712 -46.72 -22.35 21.73
N SER A 713 -45.76 -23.23 21.40
CA SER A 713 -44.41 -22.84 20.99
C SER A 713 -44.23 -23.16 19.50
N CYS A 714 -43.57 -22.26 18.78
CA CYS A 714 -43.14 -22.48 17.40
C CYS A 714 -41.70 -23.04 17.43
N PHE A 715 -41.45 -24.10 16.66
CA PHE A 715 -40.15 -24.77 16.62
C PHE A 715 -39.56 -24.71 15.22
N LEU A 716 -38.30 -24.29 15.14
CA LEU A 716 -37.57 -24.16 13.89
C LEU A 716 -36.39 -25.13 13.90
N SER A 717 -36.32 -26.02 12.91
CA SER A 717 -35.20 -26.94 12.77
C SER A 717 -34.74 -27.00 11.32
N GLY A 718 -33.49 -26.60 11.07
CA GLY A 718 -32.95 -26.51 9.72
C GLY A 718 -33.77 -25.58 8.83
N THR A 719 -34.18 -26.07 7.65
CA THR A 719 -35.01 -25.34 6.67
C THR A 719 -36.51 -25.63 6.79
N ASN A 720 -37.00 -26.21 7.90
CA ASN A 720 -38.42 -26.53 8.10
C ASN A 720 -38.99 -25.92 9.40
N ILE A 721 -40.24 -25.42 9.33
CA ILE A 721 -41.05 -25.11 10.51
C ILE A 721 -41.74 -26.40 10.97
N LEU A 722 -41.51 -26.80 12.22
CA LEU A 722 -42.29 -27.87 12.84
C LEU A 722 -43.44 -27.21 13.63
N ASN A 723 -44.68 -27.55 13.25
CA ASN A 723 -45.95 -27.01 13.75
C ASN A 723 -46.40 -25.64 13.15
N GLU A 724 -46.60 -25.64 11.83
CA GLU A 724 -47.16 -24.56 10.99
C GLU A 724 -48.35 -23.76 11.59
N PRO A 725 -49.40 -24.37 12.21
CA PRO A 725 -50.60 -23.62 12.61
C PRO A 725 -50.32 -22.59 13.73
N THR A 726 -49.44 -22.94 14.67
CA THR A 726 -49.04 -22.06 15.77
C THR A 726 -48.12 -20.93 15.30
N CYS A 727 -47.25 -21.18 14.32
CA CYS A 727 -46.35 -20.15 13.78
C CYS A 727 -47.09 -19.13 12.89
N ALA A 728 -48.03 -19.61 12.06
CA ALA A 728 -48.86 -18.75 11.21
C ALA A 728 -49.80 -17.86 12.02
N SER A 729 -50.41 -18.39 13.10
CA SER A 729 -51.24 -17.59 14.02
C SER A 729 -50.46 -16.56 14.84
N MET A 730 -49.14 -16.71 14.95
CA MET A 730 -48.21 -15.73 15.52
C MET A 730 -47.71 -14.70 14.50
N GLY A 731 -48.18 -14.77 13.25
CA GLY A 731 -47.78 -13.87 12.17
C GLY A 731 -46.34 -14.07 11.70
N ILE A 732 -45.76 -15.25 11.92
CA ILE A 732 -44.40 -15.60 11.51
C ILE A 732 -44.46 -16.40 10.21
N THR A 733 -43.71 -15.98 9.20
CA THR A 733 -43.56 -16.69 7.92
C THR A 733 -42.09 -17.02 7.66
N PHE A 734 -41.84 -18.23 7.15
CA PHE A 734 -40.50 -18.70 6.79
C PHE A 734 -40.41 -18.96 5.29
N ASP A 735 -39.44 -18.31 4.63
CA ASP A 735 -39.07 -18.64 3.27
C ASP A 735 -37.92 -19.66 3.31
N SER A 736 -38.26 -20.92 3.03
CA SER A 736 -37.28 -22.02 3.06
C SER A 736 -36.28 -21.98 1.90
N ALA A 737 -36.58 -21.28 0.80
CA ALA A 737 -35.66 -21.10 -0.31
C ALA A 737 -34.62 -20.00 -0.03
N ALA A 738 -35.01 -18.96 0.72
CA ALA A 738 -34.14 -17.84 1.11
C ALA A 738 -33.58 -17.93 2.53
N GLY A 739 -33.97 -18.94 3.33
CA GLY A 739 -33.49 -19.15 4.70
C GLY A 739 -33.88 -18.04 5.68
N THR A 740 -35.04 -17.41 5.48
CA THR A 740 -35.40 -16.15 6.15
C THR A 740 -36.72 -16.20 6.90
N LEU A 741 -36.72 -15.68 8.14
CA LEU A 741 -37.93 -15.51 8.97
C LEU A 741 -38.44 -14.08 8.91
N THR A 742 -39.74 -13.92 8.68
CA THR A 742 -40.43 -12.63 8.60
C THR A 742 -41.58 -12.57 9.61
N PHE A 743 -41.69 -11.46 10.34
CA PHE A 743 -42.71 -11.23 11.37
C PHE A 743 -43.70 -10.16 10.91
N SER A 744 -45.00 -10.44 11.03
CA SER A 744 -46.07 -9.45 10.80
C SER A 744 -46.04 -8.38 11.90
N SER A 745 -46.26 -7.13 11.53
CA SER A 745 -45.90 -5.98 12.36
C SER A 745 -46.79 -5.78 13.59
N SER A 746 -46.19 -5.90 14.78
CA SER A 746 -46.43 -5.11 16.03
C SER A 746 -45.92 -5.79 17.32
N THR A 747 -45.26 -6.95 17.24
CA THR A 747 -44.79 -7.71 18.42
C THR A 747 -43.31 -7.45 18.78
N PRO A 748 -42.97 -7.00 20.01
CA PRO A 748 -41.59 -6.85 20.48
C PRO A 748 -40.88 -8.20 20.80
N LEU A 749 -39.57 -8.28 20.53
CA LEU A 749 -38.72 -9.48 20.70
C LEU A 749 -37.73 -9.31 21.87
N TYR A 750 -37.51 -10.38 22.65
CA TYR A 750 -36.58 -10.39 23.80
C TYR A 750 -35.61 -11.58 23.75
N ASP A 751 -34.34 -11.33 24.08
CA ASP A 751 -33.23 -12.30 24.13
C ASP A 751 -32.68 -12.47 25.56
N SER A 752 -32.26 -13.70 25.90
CA SER A 752 -31.88 -14.15 27.24
C SER A 752 -30.54 -13.61 27.74
N PHE A 753 -29.68 -13.08 26.86
CA PHE A 753 -28.34 -12.61 27.27
C PHE A 753 -28.18 -11.09 27.41
N THR A 754 -28.96 -10.28 26.70
CA THR A 754 -28.67 -8.84 26.60
C THR A 754 -29.78 -7.90 27.06
N GLN A 755 -30.93 -8.43 27.49
CA GLN A 755 -32.07 -7.66 28.03
C GLN A 755 -32.57 -6.43 27.22
N VAL A 756 -32.09 -6.15 25.99
CA VAL A 756 -32.78 -5.27 25.02
C VAL A 756 -32.34 -5.61 23.59
N LEU A 757 -33.27 -6.04 22.72
CA LEU A 757 -33.10 -6.00 21.26
C LEU A 757 -34.15 -5.06 20.66
N LYS A 758 -33.70 -3.85 20.31
CA LYS A 758 -34.27 -2.87 19.36
C LYS A 758 -35.81 -2.74 19.28
N ASN A 759 -36.31 -1.59 19.72
CA ASN A 759 -37.61 -1.05 19.30
C ASN A 759 -37.62 -0.75 17.79
N THR A 760 -37.91 -1.71 16.91
CA THR A 760 -38.42 -1.38 15.57
C THR A 760 -39.37 -2.43 14.99
N VAL A 761 -40.42 -1.88 14.39
CA VAL A 761 -41.56 -2.46 13.70
C VAL A 761 -41.11 -3.14 12.39
N SER A 762 -41.39 -4.44 12.23
CA SER A 762 -41.09 -5.32 11.07
C SER A 762 -39.61 -5.51 10.69
N GLY A 763 -39.20 -6.77 10.43
CA GLY A 763 -37.84 -7.09 10.00
C GLY A 763 -37.65 -8.56 9.65
N THR A 764 -36.63 -8.84 8.84
CA THR A 764 -36.24 -10.17 8.36
C THR A 764 -34.95 -10.61 9.05
N ILE A 765 -34.92 -11.83 9.60
CA ILE A 765 -33.70 -12.41 10.22
C ILE A 765 -33.13 -13.47 9.27
N HIS A 766 -31.89 -13.26 8.81
CA HIS A 766 -31.14 -14.22 8.01
C HIS A 766 -30.32 -15.14 8.93
N PHE A 767 -30.45 -16.45 8.75
CA PHE A 767 -29.52 -17.42 9.31
C PHE A 767 -28.49 -17.80 8.24
N PRO A 768 -27.18 -17.82 8.53
CA PRO A 768 -26.21 -18.35 7.58
C PRO A 768 -26.47 -19.85 7.35
N PRO A 769 -26.36 -20.36 6.11
CA PRO A 769 -26.52 -21.78 5.83
C PRO A 769 -25.41 -22.57 6.54
N TYR A 770 -25.77 -23.65 7.21
CA TYR A 770 -24.83 -24.66 7.72
C TYR A 770 -24.51 -25.69 6.65
#